data_AF-A0A673KZ22-F1
#
_entry.id   AF-A0A673KZ22-F1
#
_cell.length_a   1.000
_cell.length_b   1.000
_cell.length_c   1.000
_cell.angle_alpha   90.00
_cell.angle_beta   90.00
_cell.angle_gamma   90.00
#
_symmetry.space_group_name_H-M   'P 1'
#
loop_
_entity.id
_entity.type
_entity.pdbx_description
1 polymer ?
#
loop_
_entity_poly.entity_id
_entity_poly.type
_entity_poly.pdbx_seq_one_letter_code
_entity_poly.pdbx_strand_id
1 'polypeptide(L)'
;ETLWMKVHFHFLTTSLLLLFIFCMVSVLISAYFLYGVKRELEPAGVGGVGVPEEGTADWEDSRATPSPPSARVLPARTAKPADMSRTDPVVLVFVESLYSQLGQDIVAILESGRFRYQTEIAPGKGDMPTLTDKNRGRFTLVIYENILKYVNLDAWNRELLDKYCVEYGVGIIGFFKANENSLQSAQLKGFPLFLHSNLGLRDCSVNPKSPLLLITKAREVEHGPLPGDDWTVFQSNHTTYEPVLLARGRSTEASGAPGLLHAAVVQDLGLHDGIQRVLFGNNLNFWLHKLVLVDAVSFLTGKRLSLTLERYILVDIDDIFVGKEGTRMKVSDVKALLETQNELRTHVPNFTFNLGFSGKFFHAGTDEEDLGDDLLLSYSKEFWWFPHMWSHMQPHLFHNQSVLAEQMLLNRKFAEEHGIPTNMGYAVAPHHSGVYPIHLQLYEAWKKVWGIKVTSTEEYPHLKPARFRRGFIHSGLSVLPRQTCGLFTHTIFYNEYPGGSKELDKLINGGELFLTVLLNPISIFMTHLSNYGNDRLGLYTFKNLVKFIQMWTNLKLQTLPPVQLAQRYFQIFPEERDPIWQDPCEDKRHKDIWSKEKTCDRFPKLLIIGPQKTGTTALYLFLGMHPDLTSNYPSKETFEEIQFFNGRNYHKGIDWYMEYFPLPSNTSSDFYFEKSANYFDSEVAARRAAALLPKAKIITILINPADRAYSWYQHQRAHDDPVAQKYTFHDVITAGRDTPIKLRVLQSRCLVPGLYATHLQRWLTHYHPSQILVLDGQMLRTEPALVMDKIQKFLGLTNTLNYHKILTFDPKKGFWCQLLDGGKTKCLGKSKGRRYPDMDVDSQIFLREYYHEHNIELSKLLYKMGQPLPSWLREELLHSR
;
A
#
# COMPACT_ATOMS: atom_id res chain seq x y z
N GLU A 1 43.39 -10.33 22.70
CA GLU A 1 42.60 -9.70 21.61
C GLU A 1 43.24 -9.79 20.22
N THR A 2 44.57 -9.71 20.09
CA THR A 2 45.27 -9.76 18.78
C THR A 2 45.28 -11.11 18.04
N LEU A 3 45.05 -12.23 18.73
CA LEU A 3 44.94 -13.56 18.10
C LEU A 3 43.55 -13.81 17.48
N TRP A 4 42.49 -13.28 18.11
CA TRP A 4 41.11 -13.41 17.64
C TRP A 4 40.82 -12.58 16.39
N MET A 5 41.39 -11.36 16.29
CA MET A 5 41.30 -10.55 15.06
C MET A 5 41.97 -11.22 13.86
N LYS A 6 43.11 -11.91 14.05
CA LYS A 6 43.80 -12.63 12.95
C LYS A 6 43.00 -13.83 12.45
N VAL A 7 42.37 -14.60 13.35
CA VAL A 7 41.52 -15.74 12.95
C VAL A 7 40.26 -15.26 12.23
N HIS A 8 39.65 -14.16 12.68
CA HIS A 8 38.44 -13.63 12.05
C HIS A 8 38.71 -13.01 10.68
N PHE A 9 39.84 -12.31 10.52
CA PHE A 9 40.27 -11.77 9.23
C PHE A 9 40.59 -12.88 8.23
N HIS A 10 41.19 -13.99 8.69
CA HIS A 10 41.50 -15.14 7.84
C HIS A 10 40.23 -15.90 7.40
N PHE A 11 39.24 -16.05 8.28
CA PHE A 11 37.94 -16.64 7.94
C PHE A 11 37.16 -15.76 6.94
N LEU A 12 37.19 -14.45 7.10
CA LEU A 12 36.51 -13.51 6.21
C LEU A 12 37.13 -13.51 4.80
N THR A 13 38.47 -13.52 4.71
CA THR A 13 39.17 -13.62 3.42
C THR A 13 38.94 -14.96 2.73
N THR A 14 38.91 -16.07 3.48
CA THR A 14 38.64 -17.41 2.91
C THR A 14 37.20 -17.53 2.40
N SER A 15 36.23 -16.98 3.13
CA SER A 15 34.82 -16.92 2.70
C SER A 15 34.61 -16.05 1.47
N LEU A 16 35.29 -14.90 1.38
CA LEU A 16 35.26 -14.04 0.18
C LEU A 16 35.89 -14.73 -1.03
N LEU A 17 36.98 -15.47 -0.84
CA LEU A 17 37.62 -16.22 -1.92
C LEU A 17 36.70 -17.35 -2.44
N LEU A 18 36.04 -18.07 -1.54
CA LEU A 18 35.05 -19.11 -1.88
C LEU A 18 33.85 -18.52 -2.62
N LEU A 19 33.34 -17.37 -2.19
CA LEU A 19 32.24 -16.67 -2.86
C LEU A 19 32.65 -16.25 -4.28
N PHE A 20 33.87 -15.74 -4.44
CA PHE A 20 34.41 -15.33 -5.74
C PHE A 20 34.58 -16.52 -6.69
N ILE A 21 35.11 -17.65 -6.19
CA ILE A 21 35.21 -18.89 -6.97
C ILE A 21 33.83 -19.39 -7.37
N PHE A 22 32.84 -19.35 -6.47
CA PHE A 22 31.47 -19.78 -6.77
C PHE A 22 30.81 -18.89 -7.84
N CYS A 23 31.03 -17.58 -7.79
CA CYS A 23 30.59 -16.64 -8.81
C CYS A 23 31.27 -16.92 -10.17
N MET A 24 32.58 -17.16 -10.19
CA MET A 24 33.31 -17.47 -11.43
C MET A 24 32.86 -18.80 -12.05
N VAL A 25 32.62 -19.83 -11.23
CA VAL A 25 32.07 -21.11 -11.70
C VAL A 25 30.65 -20.93 -12.23
N SER A 26 29.81 -20.14 -11.57
CA SER A 26 28.46 -19.82 -12.04
C SER A 26 28.46 -19.08 -13.38
N VAL A 27 29.39 -18.12 -13.57
CA VAL A 27 29.59 -17.41 -14.84
C VAL A 27 30.09 -18.36 -15.93
N LEU A 28 31.02 -19.26 -15.63
CA LEU A 28 31.52 -20.25 -16.58
C LEU A 28 30.46 -21.28 -16.98
N ILE A 29 29.64 -21.75 -16.04
CA ILE A 29 28.50 -22.63 -16.31
C ILE A 29 27.47 -21.88 -17.17
N SER A 30 27.17 -20.63 -16.83
CA SER A 30 26.24 -19.80 -17.61
C SER A 30 26.77 -19.54 -19.02
N ALA A 31 28.07 -19.26 -19.18
CA ALA A 31 28.72 -19.10 -20.48
C ALA A 31 28.73 -20.40 -21.28
N TYR A 32 28.96 -21.55 -20.64
CA TYR A 32 28.88 -22.86 -21.28
C TYR A 32 27.46 -23.16 -21.80
N PHE A 33 26.42 -22.84 -21.05
CA PHE A 33 25.04 -22.99 -21.53
C PHE A 33 24.66 -21.97 -22.61
N LEU A 34 25.17 -20.72 -22.53
CA LEU A 34 24.93 -19.68 -23.53
C LEU A 34 25.64 -19.94 -24.87
N TYR A 35 26.83 -20.53 -24.86
CA TYR A 35 27.61 -20.79 -26.08
C TYR A 35 27.54 -22.24 -26.56
N GLY A 36 27.39 -23.22 -25.66
CA GLY A 36 27.31 -24.64 -26.00
C GLY A 36 25.96 -25.06 -26.57
N VAL A 37 24.85 -24.49 -26.08
CA VAL A 37 23.49 -24.82 -26.54
C VAL A 37 23.10 -24.06 -27.82
N LYS A 38 23.74 -22.92 -28.09
CA LYS A 38 23.46 -22.11 -29.29
C LYS A 38 23.98 -22.75 -30.59
N ARG A 39 24.80 -23.80 -30.49
CA ARG A 39 25.45 -24.46 -31.63
C ARG A 39 24.63 -25.59 -32.28
N GLU A 40 23.48 -25.96 -31.70
CA GLU A 40 22.58 -26.99 -32.25
C GLU A 40 21.28 -26.42 -32.87
N LEU A 41 21.14 -25.09 -32.96
CA LEU A 41 19.98 -24.42 -33.52
C LEU A 41 20.40 -23.38 -34.56
N GLU A 42 21.00 -23.83 -35.67
CA GLU A 42 21.06 -23.06 -36.91
C GLU A 42 20.56 -23.91 -38.11
N PRO A 43 19.69 -23.38 -38.99
CA PRO A 43 19.36 -24.01 -40.26
C PRO A 43 20.51 -23.83 -41.27
N ALA A 44 20.74 -24.85 -42.09
CA ALA A 44 21.76 -24.88 -43.13
C ALA A 44 21.70 -23.65 -44.06
N GLY A 45 22.87 -23.02 -44.25
CA GLY A 45 23.06 -21.86 -45.11
C GLY A 45 22.89 -22.17 -46.60
N VAL A 46 22.27 -21.22 -47.30
CA VAL A 46 22.18 -21.12 -48.75
C VAL A 46 23.58 -20.87 -49.33
N GLY A 47 24.04 -21.75 -50.20
CA GLY A 47 25.28 -21.59 -50.96
C GLY A 47 25.03 -21.48 -52.46
N GLY A 48 25.65 -20.47 -53.07
CA GLY A 48 26.38 -20.64 -54.35
C GLY A 48 25.63 -20.44 -55.66
N VAL A 49 25.80 -19.22 -56.20
CA VAL A 49 25.84 -18.78 -57.61
C VAL A 49 25.99 -19.88 -58.69
N GLY A 50 25.13 -19.81 -59.71
CA GLY A 50 25.31 -20.40 -61.04
C GLY A 50 24.39 -19.74 -62.08
N VAL A 51 24.97 -19.28 -63.18
CA VAL A 51 24.38 -18.69 -64.41
C VAL A 51 25.21 -19.28 -65.58
N PRO A 52 24.78 -19.37 -66.86
CA PRO A 52 23.49 -19.11 -67.55
C PRO A 52 22.99 -20.31 -68.41
N GLU A 53 21.82 -20.19 -69.06
CA GLU A 53 21.64 -20.26 -70.54
C GLU A 53 20.19 -20.61 -70.98
N GLU A 54 19.79 -19.92 -72.06
CA GLU A 54 18.88 -20.32 -73.17
C GLU A 54 17.50 -20.93 -72.83
N GLY A 55 16.36 -20.57 -73.42
CA GLY A 55 16.03 -19.86 -74.64
C GLY A 55 14.64 -20.33 -75.09
N THR A 56 13.89 -19.45 -75.76
CA THR A 56 12.76 -19.72 -76.70
C THR A 56 11.46 -20.36 -76.17
N ALA A 57 10.33 -19.61 -76.29
CA ALA A 57 9.22 -19.90 -77.24
C ALA A 57 8.10 -20.74 -76.58
N ASP A 58 6.79 -20.53 -76.73
CA ASP A 58 6.00 -19.77 -77.68
C ASP A 58 4.50 -19.68 -77.20
N TRP A 59 3.85 -18.54 -77.49
CA TRP A 59 2.48 -18.33 -78.05
C TRP A 59 1.23 -18.75 -77.24
N GLU A 60 0.42 -17.76 -76.82
CA GLU A 60 -0.80 -17.24 -77.48
C GLU A 60 -2.03 -18.18 -77.41
N ASP A 61 -3.11 -17.75 -76.76
CA ASP A 61 -4.22 -17.09 -77.47
C ASP A 61 -5.15 -16.35 -76.48
N SER A 62 -5.66 -15.24 -76.98
CA SER A 62 -6.56 -14.29 -76.34
C SER A 62 -8.03 -14.72 -76.48
N ARG A 63 -8.89 -14.36 -75.53
CA ARG A 63 -10.16 -13.63 -75.82
C ARG A 63 -11.01 -13.37 -74.55
N ALA A 64 -11.25 -12.07 -74.35
CA ALA A 64 -12.51 -11.41 -73.97
C ALA A 64 -13.26 -11.77 -72.65
N THR A 65 -13.26 -10.77 -71.76
CA THR A 65 -14.24 -10.30 -70.74
C THR A 65 -15.67 -10.88 -70.74
N PRO A 66 -16.34 -11.02 -69.56
CA PRO A 66 -16.91 -9.85 -68.84
C PRO A 66 -16.93 -9.88 -67.28
N SER A 67 -16.83 -8.67 -66.70
CA SER A 67 -17.49 -8.04 -65.51
C SER A 67 -17.91 -8.83 -64.24
N PRO A 68 -17.99 -8.16 -63.06
CA PRO A 68 -17.64 -8.72 -61.75
C PRO A 68 -18.82 -9.25 -60.91
N PRO A 69 -18.61 -10.09 -59.88
CA PRO A 69 -19.60 -10.32 -58.85
C PRO A 69 -19.39 -9.37 -57.66
N SER A 70 -20.50 -8.70 -57.33
CA SER A 70 -20.81 -7.85 -56.18
C SER A 70 -20.03 -8.11 -54.87
N ALA A 71 -19.56 -7.02 -54.28
CA ALA A 71 -19.15 -6.95 -52.89
C ALA A 71 -20.32 -7.31 -51.96
N ARG A 72 -20.17 -8.41 -51.19
CA ARG A 72 -20.97 -8.66 -49.99
C ARG A 72 -20.38 -7.83 -48.86
N VAL A 73 -21.05 -6.72 -48.55
CA VAL A 73 -20.86 -5.97 -47.31
C VAL A 73 -21.31 -6.84 -46.15
N LEU A 74 -20.35 -7.34 -45.35
CA LEU A 74 -20.64 -7.91 -44.04
C LEU A 74 -21.07 -6.77 -43.10
N PRO A 75 -22.09 -6.95 -42.23
CA PRO A 75 -22.52 -5.90 -41.33
C PRO A 75 -21.42 -5.59 -40.32
N ALA A 76 -21.11 -4.30 -40.14
CA ALA A 76 -20.23 -3.83 -39.09
C ALA A 76 -20.74 -4.33 -37.73
N ARG A 77 -19.93 -5.14 -37.04
CA ARG A 77 -20.18 -5.49 -35.64
C ARG A 77 -20.04 -4.21 -34.82
N THR A 78 -21.16 -3.66 -34.35
CA THR A 78 -21.16 -2.66 -33.28
C THR A 78 -20.66 -3.32 -32.01
N ALA A 79 -19.61 -2.76 -31.40
CA ALA A 79 -19.12 -3.22 -30.10
C ALA A 79 -20.28 -3.12 -29.09
N LYS A 80 -20.68 -4.26 -28.49
CA LYS A 80 -21.67 -4.25 -27.42
C LYS A 80 -21.11 -3.46 -26.24
N PRO A 81 -21.91 -2.60 -25.56
CA PRO A 81 -21.51 -2.03 -24.29
C PRO A 81 -21.26 -3.19 -23.31
N ALA A 82 -20.02 -3.34 -22.86
CA ALA A 82 -19.70 -4.44 -21.98
C ALA A 82 -20.30 -4.22 -20.58
N ASP A 83 -20.94 -5.25 -20.02
CA ASP A 83 -21.39 -5.23 -18.63
C ASP A 83 -20.17 -5.42 -17.70
N MET A 84 -19.56 -4.29 -17.34
CA MET A 84 -18.37 -4.26 -16.51
C MET A 84 -18.65 -4.57 -15.02
N SER A 85 -19.90 -4.78 -14.62
CA SER A 85 -20.26 -5.08 -13.21
C SER A 85 -19.83 -6.49 -12.78
N ARG A 86 -19.52 -7.36 -13.75
CA ARG A 86 -19.14 -8.76 -13.57
C ARG A 86 -17.68 -8.97 -13.13
N THR A 87 -16.90 -7.90 -12.97
CA THR A 87 -15.49 -7.98 -12.55
C THR A 87 -15.22 -7.27 -11.22
N ASP A 88 -14.16 -7.67 -10.52
CA ASP A 88 -13.63 -6.91 -9.40
C ASP A 88 -12.82 -5.69 -9.87
N PRO A 89 -12.89 -4.56 -9.15
CA PRO A 89 -12.12 -3.36 -9.47
C PRO A 89 -10.66 -3.56 -9.03
N VAL A 90 -9.96 -4.44 -9.75
CA VAL A 90 -8.56 -4.78 -9.57
C VAL A 90 -7.89 -4.78 -10.94
N VAL A 91 -6.69 -4.21 -11.02
CA VAL A 91 -5.86 -4.20 -12.23
C VAL A 91 -4.85 -5.35 -12.19
N LEU A 92 -4.78 -6.15 -13.25
CA LEU A 92 -3.70 -7.12 -13.43
C LEU A 92 -2.56 -6.47 -14.20
N VAL A 93 -1.36 -6.41 -13.61
CA VAL A 93 -0.18 -5.78 -14.22
C VAL A 93 0.86 -6.85 -14.52
N PHE A 94 1.08 -7.11 -15.81
CA PHE A 94 2.13 -7.99 -16.29
C PHE A 94 3.44 -7.24 -16.47
N VAL A 95 4.45 -7.67 -15.72
CA VAL A 95 5.81 -7.13 -15.74
C VAL A 95 6.81 -8.16 -16.28
N GLU A 96 7.93 -7.73 -16.85
CA GLU A 96 9.02 -8.61 -17.29
C GLU A 96 9.86 -9.07 -16.10
N SER A 97 9.97 -8.24 -15.06
CA SER A 97 10.54 -8.59 -13.76
C SER A 97 9.88 -7.78 -12.65
N LEU A 98 9.94 -8.26 -11.41
CA LEU A 98 9.41 -7.51 -10.26
C LEU A 98 10.12 -6.17 -10.01
N TYR A 99 11.25 -5.92 -10.68
CA TYR A 99 12.09 -4.73 -10.51
C TYR A 99 12.13 -3.83 -11.76
N SER A 100 11.30 -4.09 -12.77
CA SER A 100 11.25 -3.26 -13.98
C SER A 100 10.84 -1.83 -13.62
N GLN A 101 11.58 -0.83 -14.12
CA GLN A 101 11.28 0.57 -13.82
C GLN A 101 9.88 0.97 -14.28
N LEU A 102 9.49 0.57 -15.49
CA LEU A 102 8.16 0.87 -16.03
C LEU A 102 7.04 0.20 -15.21
N GLY A 103 7.22 -1.07 -14.82
CA GLY A 103 6.27 -1.76 -13.95
C GLY A 103 6.11 -1.04 -12.61
N GLN A 104 7.20 -0.60 -12.00
CA GLN A 104 7.19 0.18 -10.76
C GLN A 104 6.52 1.55 -10.94
N ASP A 105 6.73 2.23 -12.07
CA ASP A 105 6.09 3.51 -12.37
C ASP A 105 4.57 3.36 -12.57
N ILE A 106 4.13 2.31 -13.27
CA ILE A 106 2.71 1.96 -13.44
C ILE A 106 2.07 1.70 -12.07
N VAL A 107 2.71 0.85 -11.25
CA VAL A 107 2.25 0.53 -9.90
C VAL A 107 2.17 1.79 -9.03
N ALA A 108 3.17 2.68 -9.09
CA ALA A 108 3.18 3.92 -8.32
C ALA A 108 1.99 4.84 -8.65
N ILE A 109 1.56 4.89 -9.92
CA ILE A 109 0.37 5.64 -10.35
C ILE A 109 -0.91 4.99 -9.80
N LEU A 110 -1.04 3.66 -9.89
CA LEU A 110 -2.19 2.92 -9.36
C LEU A 110 -2.32 3.07 -7.83
N GLU A 111 -1.21 2.99 -7.10
CA GLU A 111 -1.13 3.18 -5.65
C GLU A 111 -1.54 4.58 -5.21
N SER A 112 -1.07 5.60 -5.94
CA SER A 112 -1.43 6.99 -5.70
C SER A 112 -2.93 7.21 -5.88
N GLY A 113 -3.52 6.62 -6.93
CA GLY A 113 -4.96 6.65 -7.21
C GLY A 113 -5.83 5.76 -6.30
N ARG A 114 -5.26 5.04 -5.33
CA ARG A 114 -5.96 4.05 -4.48
C ARG A 114 -6.60 2.88 -5.26
N PHE A 115 -6.06 2.56 -6.42
CA PHE A 115 -6.56 1.46 -7.24
C PHE A 115 -5.90 0.14 -6.83
N ARG A 116 -6.71 -0.88 -6.57
CA ARG A 116 -6.21 -2.22 -6.25
C ARG A 116 -5.57 -2.83 -7.48
N TYR A 117 -4.45 -3.51 -7.29
CA TYR A 117 -3.73 -4.16 -8.38
C TYR A 117 -3.12 -5.48 -7.91
N GLN A 118 -2.77 -6.33 -8.87
CA GLN A 118 -1.96 -7.53 -8.69
C GLN A 118 -0.88 -7.53 -9.78
N THR A 119 0.38 -7.69 -9.37
CA THR A 119 1.52 -7.82 -10.30
C THR A 119 1.84 -9.27 -10.56
N GLU A 120 2.11 -9.61 -11.81
CA GLU A 120 2.54 -10.95 -12.23
C GLU A 120 3.67 -10.83 -13.24
N ILE A 121 4.63 -11.76 -13.19
CA ILE A 121 5.65 -11.84 -14.25
C ILE A 121 4.96 -12.42 -15.49
N ALA A 122 5.09 -11.74 -16.63
CA ALA A 122 4.44 -12.14 -17.87
C ALA A 122 4.83 -13.58 -18.25
N PRO A 123 3.88 -14.53 -18.31
CA PRO A 123 4.20 -15.93 -18.54
C PRO A 123 4.71 -16.12 -19.98
N GLY A 124 5.92 -16.66 -20.13
CA GLY A 124 6.44 -17.04 -21.45
C GLY A 124 5.90 -18.40 -21.92
N LYS A 125 5.94 -19.40 -21.04
CA LYS A 125 5.34 -20.75 -21.21
C LYS A 125 4.73 -21.26 -19.88
N GLY A 126 4.52 -20.36 -18.92
CA GLY A 126 4.01 -20.68 -17.58
C GLY A 126 2.49 -20.55 -17.50
N ASP A 127 1.93 -20.97 -16.37
CA ASP A 127 0.49 -20.87 -16.12
C ASP A 127 0.07 -19.42 -15.90
N MET A 128 -1.04 -19.02 -16.53
CA MET A 128 -1.69 -17.74 -16.24
C MET A 128 -2.29 -17.72 -14.83
N PRO A 129 -2.32 -16.55 -14.16
CA PRO A 129 -3.04 -16.42 -12.90
C PRO A 129 -4.52 -16.73 -13.11
N THR A 130 -5.19 -17.25 -12.07
CA THR A 130 -6.63 -17.52 -12.15
C THR A 130 -7.37 -16.22 -12.43
N LEU A 131 -8.07 -16.13 -13.58
CA LEU A 131 -8.75 -14.93 -14.04
C LEU A 131 -10.18 -14.79 -13.48
N THR A 132 -10.78 -15.90 -13.04
CA THR A 132 -12.16 -15.96 -12.54
C THR A 132 -12.23 -16.61 -11.17
N ASP A 133 -13.12 -16.13 -10.30
CA ASP A 133 -13.53 -16.83 -9.08
C ASP A 133 -15.03 -17.15 -9.19
N LYS A 134 -15.36 -18.45 -9.21
CA LYS A 134 -16.69 -18.97 -9.54
C LYS A 134 -17.17 -18.45 -10.91
N ASN A 135 -18.03 -17.43 -10.93
CA ASN A 135 -18.59 -16.82 -12.15
C ASN A 135 -18.25 -15.32 -12.30
N ARG A 136 -17.33 -14.81 -11.47
CA ARG A 136 -16.95 -13.40 -11.43
C ARG A 136 -15.51 -13.22 -11.93
N GLY A 137 -15.29 -12.23 -12.78
CA GLY A 137 -13.94 -11.90 -13.24
C GLY A 137 -13.14 -11.21 -12.14
N ARG A 138 -11.89 -11.61 -11.92
CA ARG A 138 -11.05 -11.07 -10.84
C ARG A 138 -10.43 -9.72 -11.16
N PHE A 139 -10.39 -9.34 -12.43
CA PHE A 139 -9.70 -8.13 -12.90
C PHE A 139 -10.58 -7.33 -13.88
N THR A 140 -10.63 -6.01 -13.70
CA THR A 140 -11.38 -5.10 -14.59
C THR A 140 -10.51 -4.49 -15.70
N LEU A 141 -9.19 -4.62 -15.59
CA LEU A 141 -8.22 -4.07 -16.52
C LEU A 141 -6.96 -4.93 -16.51
N VAL A 142 -6.32 -5.09 -17.66
CA VAL A 142 -5.00 -5.72 -17.79
C VAL A 142 -4.00 -4.69 -18.34
N ILE A 143 -2.82 -4.61 -17.75
CA ILE A 143 -1.73 -3.75 -18.22
C ILE A 143 -0.51 -4.61 -18.51
N TYR A 144 0.06 -4.48 -19.69
CA TYR A 144 1.34 -5.07 -20.07
C TYR A 144 2.40 -3.99 -20.17
N GLU A 145 3.45 -4.09 -19.36
CA GLU A 145 4.62 -3.19 -19.51
C GLU A 145 5.38 -3.43 -20.82
N ASN A 146 5.16 -4.59 -21.45
CA ASN A 146 5.64 -4.91 -22.78
C ASN A 146 4.56 -5.68 -23.54
N ILE A 147 3.91 -5.02 -24.51
CA ILE A 147 2.85 -5.61 -25.34
C ILE A 147 3.34 -6.82 -26.14
N LEU A 148 4.64 -6.93 -26.40
CA LEU A 148 5.19 -8.11 -27.07
C LEU A 148 4.99 -9.40 -26.25
N LYS A 149 4.88 -9.30 -24.92
CA LYS A 149 4.58 -10.47 -24.09
C LYS A 149 3.17 -11.00 -24.35
N TYR A 150 2.20 -10.10 -24.56
CA TYR A 150 0.82 -10.47 -24.91
C TYR A 150 0.71 -11.09 -26.31
N VAL A 151 1.40 -10.54 -27.31
CA VAL A 151 1.31 -11.08 -28.70
C VAL A 151 2.12 -12.36 -28.91
N ASN A 152 3.07 -12.65 -28.02
CA ASN A 152 3.89 -13.85 -28.06
C ASN A 152 3.52 -14.88 -26.98
N LEU A 153 2.39 -14.71 -26.29
CA LEU A 153 1.78 -15.79 -25.50
C LEU A 153 1.59 -17.03 -26.38
N ASP A 154 1.73 -18.22 -25.79
CA ASP A 154 1.31 -19.45 -26.44
C ASP A 154 -0.19 -19.42 -26.74
N ALA A 155 -0.62 -20.23 -27.72
CA ALA A 155 -1.98 -20.19 -28.25
C ALA A 155 -3.05 -20.40 -27.16
N TRP A 156 -2.80 -21.29 -26.19
CA TRP A 156 -3.76 -21.61 -25.14
C TRP A 156 -3.94 -20.44 -24.15
N ASN A 157 -2.83 -19.91 -23.63
CA ASN A 157 -2.86 -18.76 -22.72
C ASN A 157 -3.45 -17.53 -23.40
N ARG A 158 -3.13 -17.33 -24.69
CA ARG A 158 -3.67 -16.22 -25.47
C ARG A 158 -5.18 -16.34 -25.66
N GLU A 159 -5.68 -17.50 -26.05
CA GLU A 159 -7.12 -17.75 -26.21
C GLU A 159 -7.87 -17.58 -24.88
N LEU A 160 -7.31 -18.09 -23.78
CA LEU A 160 -7.89 -17.95 -22.45
C LEU A 160 -8.07 -16.48 -22.05
N LEU A 161 -7.02 -15.67 -22.23
CA LEU A 161 -7.07 -14.24 -21.90
C LEU A 161 -8.00 -13.47 -22.83
N ASP A 162 -7.96 -13.73 -24.14
CA ASP A 162 -8.83 -13.04 -25.10
C ASP A 162 -10.30 -13.36 -24.84
N LYS A 163 -10.63 -14.62 -24.54
CA LYS A 163 -11.98 -15.03 -24.14
C LYS A 163 -12.42 -14.33 -22.85
N TYR A 164 -11.55 -14.24 -21.86
CA TYR A 164 -11.82 -13.50 -20.63
C TYR A 164 -12.10 -12.01 -20.92
N CYS A 165 -11.26 -11.36 -21.72
CA CYS A 165 -11.41 -9.96 -22.11
C CYS A 165 -12.74 -9.70 -22.83
N VAL A 166 -13.11 -10.55 -23.79
CA VAL A 166 -14.37 -10.42 -24.55
C VAL A 166 -15.58 -10.71 -23.67
N GLU A 167 -15.54 -11.76 -22.84
CA GLU A 167 -16.70 -12.16 -22.01
C GLU A 167 -17.00 -11.15 -20.90
N TYR A 168 -15.96 -10.60 -20.27
CA TYR A 168 -16.08 -9.71 -19.12
C TYR A 168 -15.86 -8.23 -19.44
N GLY A 169 -15.59 -7.88 -20.71
CA GLY A 169 -15.39 -6.49 -21.13
C GLY A 169 -14.09 -5.87 -20.60
N VAL A 170 -13.03 -6.66 -20.47
CA VAL A 170 -11.78 -6.20 -19.87
C VAL A 170 -10.86 -5.65 -20.96
N GLY A 171 -10.54 -4.36 -20.85
CA GLY A 171 -9.59 -3.68 -21.75
C GLY A 171 -8.13 -3.99 -21.42
N ILE A 172 -7.24 -3.66 -22.38
CA ILE A 172 -5.79 -3.86 -22.24
C ILE A 172 -5.04 -2.54 -22.45
N ILE A 173 -4.12 -2.20 -21.54
CA ILE A 173 -3.10 -1.17 -21.79
C ILE A 173 -1.78 -1.85 -22.10
N GLY A 174 -1.10 -1.42 -23.16
CA GLY A 174 0.17 -1.99 -23.60
C GLY A 174 1.23 -0.92 -23.80
N PHE A 175 2.45 -1.19 -23.36
CA PHE A 175 3.61 -0.37 -23.66
C PHE A 175 4.53 -1.08 -24.65
N PHE A 176 5.15 -0.32 -25.53
CA PHE A 176 6.22 -0.81 -26.40
C PHE A 176 7.30 0.26 -26.52
N LYS A 177 8.41 0.02 -25.83
CA LYS A 177 9.62 0.83 -25.92
C LYS A 177 10.63 0.11 -26.81
N ALA A 178 11.17 0.82 -27.80
CA ALA A 178 12.16 0.25 -28.69
C ALA A 178 13.50 0.03 -27.98
N ASN A 179 14.28 -0.90 -28.50
CA ASN A 179 15.66 -1.15 -28.09
C ASN A 179 16.54 -1.37 -29.35
N GLU A 180 17.83 -1.55 -29.15
CA GLU A 180 18.81 -1.73 -30.24
C GLU A 180 18.47 -2.92 -31.16
N ASN A 181 17.80 -3.95 -30.64
CA ASN A 181 17.41 -5.15 -31.40
C ASN A 181 16.03 -5.00 -32.06
N SER A 182 15.34 -3.87 -31.87
CA SER A 182 14.01 -3.66 -32.42
C SER A 182 14.09 -3.37 -33.92
N LEU A 183 13.29 -4.09 -34.71
CA LEU A 183 13.18 -3.83 -36.14
C LEU A 183 12.67 -2.40 -36.39
N GLN A 184 13.25 -1.74 -37.39
CA GLN A 184 12.90 -0.36 -37.75
C GLN A 184 11.43 -0.22 -38.15
N SER A 185 10.88 -1.23 -38.85
CA SER A 185 9.46 -1.36 -39.11
C SER A 185 9.03 -2.82 -39.03
N ALA A 186 7.97 -3.11 -38.28
CA ALA A 186 7.41 -4.45 -38.17
C ALA A 186 5.90 -4.40 -37.92
N GLN A 187 5.16 -5.36 -38.49
CA GLN A 187 3.76 -5.54 -38.14
C GLN A 187 3.65 -6.23 -36.77
N LEU A 188 2.80 -5.71 -35.89
CA LEU A 188 2.49 -6.35 -34.63
C LEU A 188 1.74 -7.66 -34.92
N LYS A 189 2.33 -8.78 -34.50
CA LYS A 189 1.84 -10.13 -34.80
C LYS A 189 0.35 -10.29 -34.46
N GLY A 190 -0.46 -10.65 -35.46
CA GLY A 190 -1.90 -10.88 -35.31
C GLY A 190 -2.77 -9.61 -35.35
N PHE A 191 -2.18 -8.44 -35.60
CA PHE A 191 -2.89 -7.16 -35.63
C PHE A 191 -2.63 -6.40 -36.93
N PRO A 192 -3.63 -5.65 -37.45
CA PRO A 192 -3.43 -4.76 -38.59
C PRO A 192 -2.75 -3.45 -38.13
N LEU A 193 -1.63 -3.53 -37.43
CA LEU A 193 -0.90 -2.41 -36.83
C LEU A 193 0.60 -2.55 -37.09
N PHE A 194 1.21 -1.52 -37.65
CA PHE A 194 2.64 -1.43 -37.89
C PHE A 194 3.31 -0.56 -36.83
N LEU A 195 4.46 -1.03 -36.35
CA LEU A 195 5.33 -0.37 -35.39
C LEU A 195 6.54 0.17 -36.15
N HIS A 196 6.82 1.46 -36.01
CA HIS A 196 8.04 2.09 -36.51
C HIS A 196 8.88 2.56 -35.33
N SER A 197 10.05 1.94 -35.14
CA SER A 197 10.82 1.98 -33.89
C SER A 197 12.11 2.80 -34.01
N ASN A 198 12.73 3.14 -32.87
CA ASN A 198 14.00 3.86 -32.76
C ASN A 198 13.97 5.24 -33.46
N LEU A 199 12.88 5.99 -33.20
CA LEU A 199 12.71 7.34 -33.71
C LEU A 199 12.98 8.41 -32.63
N GLY A 200 13.67 9.47 -33.00
CA GLY A 200 13.66 10.72 -32.26
C GLY A 200 12.39 11.51 -32.59
N LEU A 201 11.64 11.93 -31.57
CA LEU A 201 10.39 12.68 -31.73
C LEU A 201 10.48 14.07 -31.08
N ARG A 202 9.62 14.99 -31.52
CA ARG A 202 9.49 16.34 -30.98
C ARG A 202 8.07 16.88 -31.16
N ASP A 203 7.75 17.98 -30.50
CA ASP A 203 6.51 18.75 -30.68
C ASP A 203 5.25 17.85 -30.60
N CYS A 204 4.92 17.38 -29.39
CA CYS A 204 3.84 16.44 -29.16
C CYS A 204 2.51 17.14 -28.84
N SER A 205 1.43 16.70 -29.46
CA SER A 205 0.09 17.25 -29.33
C SER A 205 -0.92 16.16 -28.98
N VAL A 206 -1.94 16.53 -28.21
CA VAL A 206 -3.04 15.62 -27.86
C VAL A 206 -4.13 15.73 -28.92
N ASN A 207 -4.69 14.61 -29.39
CA ASN A 207 -5.79 14.61 -30.36
C ASN A 207 -7.12 15.01 -29.68
N PRO A 208 -7.71 16.18 -30.00
CA PRO A 208 -8.94 16.65 -29.34
C PRO A 208 -10.18 15.81 -29.64
N LYS A 209 -10.11 14.93 -30.65
CA LYS A 209 -11.22 14.03 -31.01
C LYS A 209 -11.21 12.72 -30.22
N SER A 210 -10.15 12.43 -29.47
CA SER A 210 -10.05 11.15 -28.76
C SER A 210 -11.09 11.06 -27.64
N PRO A 211 -11.96 10.03 -27.64
CA PRO A 211 -12.97 9.83 -26.60
C PRO A 211 -12.37 9.37 -25.25
N LEU A 212 -11.09 9.02 -25.25
CA LEU A 212 -10.33 8.60 -24.07
C LEU A 212 -10.12 9.75 -23.07
N LEU A 213 -10.05 10.99 -23.54
CA LEU A 213 -9.61 12.13 -22.73
C LEU A 213 -10.71 12.57 -21.76
N LEU A 214 -10.43 12.47 -20.46
CA LEU A 214 -11.29 12.95 -19.38
C LEU A 214 -10.62 14.09 -18.63
N ILE A 215 -9.41 13.83 -18.12
CA ILE A 215 -8.57 14.78 -17.40
C ILE A 215 -7.71 15.57 -18.38
N THR A 216 -7.14 14.92 -19.39
CA THR A 216 -6.23 15.56 -20.36
C THR A 216 -6.99 16.59 -21.22
N LYS A 217 -6.36 17.73 -21.44
CA LYS A 217 -6.86 18.79 -22.32
C LYS A 217 -6.03 18.86 -23.59
N ALA A 218 -6.71 19.00 -24.73
CA ALA A 218 -6.09 18.88 -26.06
C ALA A 218 -5.89 20.21 -26.79
N ARG A 219 -5.55 21.28 -26.06
CA ARG A 219 -5.41 22.63 -26.65
C ARG A 219 -3.97 23.06 -26.91
N GLU A 220 -3.01 22.32 -26.38
CA GLU A 220 -1.62 22.74 -26.27
C GLU A 220 -0.69 21.75 -26.98
N VAL A 221 0.51 22.22 -27.32
CA VAL A 221 1.58 21.42 -27.91
C VAL A 221 2.78 21.48 -26.99
N GLU A 222 3.31 20.32 -26.62
CA GLU A 222 4.53 20.19 -25.86
C GLU A 222 5.70 20.36 -26.82
N HIS A 223 6.30 21.54 -26.81
CA HIS A 223 7.34 21.93 -27.76
C HIS A 223 8.72 21.39 -27.39
N GLY A 224 9.51 21.08 -28.44
CA GLY A 224 10.89 20.62 -28.29
C GLY A 224 11.03 19.09 -28.33
N PRO A 225 12.25 18.57 -28.12
CA PRO A 225 12.55 17.16 -28.26
C PRO A 225 11.90 16.33 -27.13
N LEU A 226 11.31 15.20 -27.50
CA LEU A 226 10.85 14.21 -26.53
C LEU A 226 12.05 13.46 -25.92
N PRO A 227 11.92 12.90 -24.70
CA PRO A 227 13.02 12.19 -24.05
C PRO A 227 13.48 10.95 -24.84
N GLY A 228 14.75 10.91 -25.24
CA GLY A 228 15.36 9.78 -25.94
C GLY A 228 15.00 9.66 -27.43
N ASP A 229 15.68 8.75 -28.12
CA ASP A 229 15.46 8.43 -29.55
C ASP A 229 14.94 6.97 -29.74
N ASP A 230 14.45 6.35 -28.67
CA ASP A 230 13.96 4.97 -28.59
C ASP A 230 12.42 4.87 -28.69
N TRP A 231 11.80 5.84 -29.37
CA TRP A 231 10.35 5.87 -29.54
C TRP A 231 9.88 4.91 -30.61
N THR A 232 8.70 4.36 -30.38
CA THR A 232 7.90 3.68 -31.39
C THR A 232 6.68 4.50 -31.73
N VAL A 233 6.34 4.57 -33.01
CA VAL A 233 5.08 5.15 -33.48
C VAL A 233 4.24 4.11 -34.19
N PHE A 234 2.93 4.32 -34.14
CA PHE A 234 1.94 3.37 -34.63
C PHE A 234 1.35 3.83 -35.95
N GLN A 235 1.27 2.93 -36.93
CA GLN A 235 0.63 3.17 -38.21
C GLN A 235 -0.35 2.03 -38.53
N SER A 236 -1.57 2.38 -38.95
CA SER A 236 -2.55 1.40 -39.38
C SER A 236 -3.44 1.97 -40.47
N ASN A 237 -3.89 1.10 -41.37
CA ASN A 237 -4.94 1.39 -42.34
C ASN A 237 -6.32 0.89 -41.87
N HIS A 238 -6.42 0.31 -40.68
CA HIS A 238 -7.65 -0.22 -40.12
C HIS A 238 -8.35 0.83 -39.24
N THR A 239 -9.65 0.99 -39.39
CA THR A 239 -10.46 2.01 -38.69
C THR A 239 -10.63 1.79 -37.18
N THR A 240 -10.08 0.70 -36.64
CA THR A 240 -10.12 0.41 -35.20
C THR A 240 -9.13 1.27 -34.42
N TYR A 241 -8.08 1.76 -35.05
CA TYR A 241 -7.02 2.52 -34.38
C TYR A 241 -7.23 4.02 -34.56
N GLU A 242 -7.33 4.74 -33.45
CA GLU A 242 -7.41 6.19 -33.41
C GLU A 242 -6.22 6.78 -32.65
N PRO A 243 -5.56 7.83 -33.17
CA PRO A 243 -4.45 8.45 -32.46
C PRO A 243 -4.92 9.20 -31.21
N VAL A 244 -4.17 9.08 -30.13
CA VAL A 244 -4.38 9.83 -28.87
C VAL A 244 -3.34 10.92 -28.73
N LEU A 245 -2.06 10.58 -28.92
CA LEU A 245 -0.94 11.53 -28.97
C LEU A 245 -0.29 11.51 -30.34
N LEU A 246 -0.01 12.70 -30.88
CA LEU A 246 0.59 12.92 -32.18
C LEU A 246 1.88 13.75 -32.02
N ALA A 247 3.00 13.24 -32.54
CA ALA A 247 4.30 13.92 -32.47
C ALA A 247 4.96 14.01 -33.85
N ARG A 248 5.90 14.94 -34.02
CA ARG A 248 6.69 15.09 -35.25
C ARG A 248 8.00 14.31 -35.16
N GLY A 249 8.45 13.75 -36.28
CA GLY A 249 9.78 13.16 -36.39
C GLY A 249 10.88 14.22 -36.29
N ARG A 250 12.00 13.92 -35.62
CA ARG A 250 13.14 14.85 -35.49
C ARG A 250 13.89 15.06 -36.81
N SER A 251 13.86 14.09 -37.71
CA SER A 251 14.57 14.10 -39.00
C SER A 251 13.96 15.00 -40.09
N THR A 252 12.77 15.58 -39.87
CA THR A 252 12.07 16.40 -40.88
C THR A 252 12.57 17.85 -40.99
N GLU A 253 13.55 18.29 -40.18
CA GLU A 253 14.15 19.63 -40.31
C GLU A 253 15.01 19.79 -41.58
N ALA A 254 15.60 18.72 -42.11
CA ALA A 254 16.50 18.82 -43.27
C ALA A 254 15.78 19.17 -44.59
N SER A 255 14.46 19.04 -44.66
CA SER A 255 13.69 19.11 -45.91
C SER A 255 12.69 20.27 -46.02
N GLY A 256 12.52 21.12 -44.99
CA GLY A 256 11.65 22.31 -45.05
C GLY A 256 10.15 22.04 -45.26
N ALA A 257 9.72 20.78 -45.32
CA ALA A 257 8.31 20.38 -45.46
C ALA A 257 7.63 20.27 -44.08
N PRO A 258 6.31 20.55 -43.95
CA PRO A 258 5.59 20.29 -42.71
C PRO A 258 5.69 18.79 -42.38
N GLY A 259 6.44 18.48 -41.32
CA GLY A 259 6.76 17.10 -40.94
C GLY A 259 5.51 16.26 -40.67
N LEU A 260 5.53 15.00 -41.13
CA LEU A 260 4.46 14.03 -40.92
C LEU A 260 4.20 13.85 -39.41
N LEU A 261 2.93 13.91 -39.01
CA LEU A 261 2.52 13.60 -37.64
C LEU A 261 2.44 12.08 -37.46
N HIS A 262 3.10 11.58 -36.43
CA HIS A 262 3.13 10.18 -36.07
C HIS A 262 2.36 9.94 -34.77
N ALA A 263 1.59 8.85 -34.71
CA ALA A 263 0.87 8.48 -33.50
C ALA A 263 1.83 7.83 -32.48
N ALA A 264 2.14 8.55 -31.40
CA ALA A 264 2.97 8.05 -30.30
C ALA A 264 2.14 7.24 -29.27
N VAL A 265 0.83 7.48 -29.22
CA VAL A 265 -0.15 6.69 -28.46
C VAL A 265 -1.38 6.49 -29.34
N VAL A 266 -1.89 5.26 -29.38
CA VAL A 266 -3.13 4.91 -30.12
C VAL A 266 -4.13 4.20 -29.23
N GLN A 267 -5.41 4.44 -29.49
CA GLN A 267 -6.53 3.71 -28.95
C GLN A 267 -7.00 2.69 -29.99
N ASP A 268 -7.17 1.45 -29.58
CA ASP A 268 -7.84 0.39 -30.34
C ASP A 268 -9.29 0.27 -29.83
N LEU A 269 -10.24 0.52 -30.72
CA LEU A 269 -11.68 0.44 -30.43
C LEU A 269 -12.19 -1.01 -30.30
N GLY A 270 -11.35 -2.01 -30.59
CA GLY A 270 -11.70 -3.43 -30.53
C GLY A 270 -12.57 -3.89 -31.68
N LEU A 271 -12.60 -3.17 -32.81
CA LEU A 271 -13.41 -3.55 -33.98
C LEU A 271 -12.84 -4.78 -34.71
N HIS A 272 -11.57 -5.11 -34.49
CA HIS A 272 -10.91 -6.27 -35.08
C HIS A 272 -11.22 -7.59 -34.33
N ASP A 273 -11.12 -7.59 -33.00
CA ASP A 273 -11.21 -8.82 -32.18
C ASP A 273 -12.13 -8.71 -30.95
N GLY A 274 -12.80 -7.57 -30.75
CA GLY A 274 -13.71 -7.33 -29.64
C GLY A 274 -13.06 -6.82 -28.35
N ILE A 275 -11.75 -6.54 -28.35
CA ILE A 275 -11.01 -6.11 -27.15
C ILE A 275 -10.52 -4.67 -27.33
N GLN A 276 -10.92 -3.78 -26.43
CA GLN A 276 -10.45 -2.40 -26.44
C GLN A 276 -9.04 -2.29 -25.86
N ARG A 277 -8.18 -1.48 -26.49
CA ARG A 277 -6.80 -1.30 -26.04
C ARG A 277 -6.33 0.14 -26.10
N VAL A 278 -5.30 0.46 -25.32
CA VAL A 278 -4.53 1.71 -25.44
C VAL A 278 -3.04 1.35 -25.47
N LEU A 279 -2.35 1.76 -26.52
CA LEU A 279 -0.96 1.38 -26.78
C LEU A 279 -0.04 2.60 -26.73
N PHE A 280 1.01 2.52 -25.92
CA PHE A 280 2.01 3.56 -25.72
C PHE A 280 3.33 3.18 -26.41
N GLY A 281 3.89 4.12 -27.18
CA GLY A 281 5.11 3.90 -27.96
C GLY A 281 6.43 4.17 -27.23
N ASN A 282 6.37 4.44 -25.91
CA ASN A 282 7.52 4.55 -25.02
C ASN A 282 7.05 4.43 -23.56
N ASN A 283 7.97 4.47 -22.61
CA ASN A 283 7.75 4.40 -21.15
C ASN A 283 7.07 5.67 -20.58
N LEU A 284 6.91 5.71 -19.26
CA LEU A 284 6.32 6.82 -18.52
C LEU A 284 7.30 7.97 -18.18
N ASN A 285 8.51 7.98 -18.74
CA ASN A 285 9.47 9.07 -18.55
C ASN A 285 8.98 10.39 -19.16
N PHE A 286 8.12 10.32 -20.19
CA PHE A 286 7.45 11.48 -20.75
C PHE A 286 6.17 11.77 -19.96
N TRP A 287 6.07 12.98 -19.40
CA TRP A 287 5.02 13.32 -18.44
C TRP A 287 3.59 13.20 -19.02
N LEU A 288 3.41 13.48 -20.32
CA LEU A 288 2.09 13.38 -20.97
C LEU A 288 1.63 11.92 -21.08
N HIS A 289 2.55 10.94 -21.13
CA HIS A 289 2.18 9.53 -21.02
C HIS A 289 1.57 9.21 -19.66
N LYS A 290 2.07 9.79 -18.57
CA LYS A 290 1.49 9.61 -17.23
C LYS A 290 0.06 10.16 -17.18
N LEU A 291 -0.17 11.32 -17.79
CA LEU A 291 -1.49 11.95 -17.85
C LEU A 291 -2.49 11.10 -18.68
N VAL A 292 -2.07 10.66 -19.87
CA VAL A 292 -2.89 9.80 -20.75
C VAL A 292 -3.12 8.42 -20.14
N LEU A 293 -2.17 7.87 -19.36
CA LEU A 293 -2.37 6.61 -18.64
C LEU A 293 -3.53 6.70 -17.63
N VAL A 294 -3.64 7.82 -16.89
CA VAL A 294 -4.76 8.02 -15.95
C VAL A 294 -6.10 8.04 -16.69
N ASP A 295 -6.15 8.72 -17.83
CA ASP A 295 -7.34 8.73 -18.69
C ASP A 295 -7.65 7.35 -19.28
N ALA A 296 -6.64 6.61 -19.72
CA ALA A 296 -6.79 5.25 -20.26
C ALA A 296 -7.36 4.28 -19.22
N VAL A 297 -6.87 4.34 -17.98
CA VAL A 297 -7.40 3.54 -16.85
C VAL A 297 -8.86 3.89 -16.58
N SER A 298 -9.20 5.18 -16.54
CA SER A 298 -10.60 5.62 -16.34
C SER A 298 -11.51 5.16 -17.49
N PHE A 299 -11.07 5.36 -18.73
CA PHE A 299 -11.83 5.02 -19.93
C PHE A 299 -12.09 3.51 -20.04
N LEU A 300 -11.03 2.70 -20.00
CA LEU A 300 -11.12 1.25 -20.18
C LEU A 300 -11.78 0.52 -19.01
N THR A 301 -12.03 1.21 -17.88
CA THR A 301 -12.76 0.63 -16.74
C THR A 301 -14.18 1.18 -16.60
N GLY A 302 -14.68 1.93 -17.59
CA GLY A 302 -16.00 2.55 -17.52
C GLY A 302 -16.11 3.50 -16.32
N LYS A 303 -15.02 4.20 -15.97
CA LYS A 303 -14.86 5.10 -14.82
C LYS A 303 -14.94 4.43 -13.44
N ARG A 304 -14.90 3.10 -13.36
CA ARG A 304 -14.85 2.37 -12.08
C ARG A 304 -13.54 2.60 -11.34
N LEU A 305 -12.44 2.78 -12.07
CA LEU A 305 -11.15 3.22 -11.53
C LEU A 305 -10.87 4.64 -12.03
N SER A 306 -11.51 5.63 -11.40
CA SER A 306 -11.37 7.03 -11.78
C SER A 306 -11.37 7.93 -10.55
N LEU A 307 -10.52 8.97 -10.58
CA LEU A 307 -10.61 10.08 -9.65
C LEU A 307 -11.61 11.13 -10.20
N THR A 308 -12.17 11.96 -9.32
CA THR A 308 -13.02 13.09 -9.74
C THR A 308 -12.18 14.14 -10.48
N LEU A 309 -12.81 15.16 -11.09
CA LEU A 309 -12.07 16.31 -11.64
C LEU A 309 -11.77 17.38 -10.59
N GLU A 310 -12.38 17.31 -9.41
CA GLU A 310 -12.16 18.27 -8.33
C GLU A 310 -10.82 18.01 -7.64
N ARG A 311 -10.04 19.07 -7.40
CA ARG A 311 -8.81 19.02 -6.63
C ARG A 311 -8.83 20.10 -5.57
N TYR A 312 -8.52 19.72 -4.34
CA TYR A 312 -8.39 20.66 -3.24
C TYR A 312 -6.92 20.90 -2.93
N ILE A 313 -6.50 22.15 -2.94
CA ILE A 313 -5.13 22.56 -2.63
C ILE A 313 -5.18 23.50 -1.43
N LEU A 314 -4.35 23.19 -0.43
CA LEU A 314 -4.04 24.07 0.70
C LEU A 314 -2.53 24.25 0.76
N VAL A 315 -2.07 25.49 0.95
CA VAL A 315 -0.65 25.81 1.10
C VAL A 315 -0.43 26.35 2.51
N ASP A 316 0.23 25.55 3.33
CA ASP A 316 0.63 25.92 4.67
C ASP A 316 2.03 26.52 4.63
N ILE A 317 2.18 27.71 5.22
CA ILE A 317 3.45 28.42 5.42
C ILE A 317 3.81 28.28 6.90
N ASP A 318 4.63 27.30 7.22
CA ASP A 318 5.15 27.09 8.58
C ASP A 318 6.19 28.19 8.90
N ASP A 319 6.61 28.25 10.17
CA ASP A 319 7.72 29.08 10.64
C ASP A 319 7.53 30.61 10.51
N ILE A 320 6.28 31.09 10.51
CA ILE A 320 6.01 32.52 10.60
C ILE A 320 6.61 33.07 11.90
N PHE A 321 7.44 34.10 11.73
CA PHE A 321 8.36 34.72 12.69
C PHE A 321 9.61 33.93 13.09
N VAL A 322 9.78 32.65 12.73
CA VAL A 322 10.93 31.85 13.22
C VAL A 322 12.22 32.08 12.41
N GLY A 323 12.10 32.48 11.14
CA GLY A 323 13.22 32.60 10.21
C GLY A 323 14.40 33.42 10.74
N LYS A 324 15.63 33.03 10.36
CA LYS A 324 16.84 33.78 10.74
C LYS A 324 16.92 35.10 9.97
N GLU A 325 17.62 36.08 10.55
CA GLU A 325 17.97 37.34 9.88
C GLU A 325 18.52 37.08 8.45
N GLY A 326 18.05 37.87 7.48
CA GLY A 326 18.38 37.74 6.05
C GLY A 326 17.52 36.74 5.28
N THR A 327 16.68 35.95 5.97
CA THR A 327 15.77 34.97 5.34
C THR A 327 14.30 35.32 5.52
N ARG A 328 13.98 36.42 6.21
CA ARG A 328 12.61 36.79 6.54
C ARG A 328 11.96 37.59 5.43
N MET A 329 10.63 37.69 5.47
CA MET A 329 9.88 38.50 4.52
C MET A 329 10.04 39.99 4.84
N LYS A 330 10.35 40.78 3.82
CA LYS A 330 10.29 42.25 3.90
C LYS A 330 8.90 42.74 3.54
N VAL A 331 8.65 44.04 3.73
CA VAL A 331 7.43 44.75 3.30
C VAL A 331 7.02 44.41 1.85
N SER A 332 7.99 44.37 0.94
CA SER A 332 7.74 44.07 -0.48
C SER A 332 7.31 42.62 -0.72
N ASP A 333 7.76 41.68 0.12
CA ASP A 333 7.45 40.26 0.04
C ASP A 333 6.04 39.98 0.56
N VAL A 334 5.67 40.61 1.68
CA VAL A 334 4.31 40.50 2.25
C VAL A 334 3.25 41.07 1.29
N LYS A 335 3.55 42.18 0.61
CA LYS A 335 2.66 42.70 -0.45
C LYS A 335 2.52 41.72 -1.60
N ALA A 336 3.63 41.15 -2.08
CA ALA A 336 3.61 40.16 -3.14
C ALA A 336 2.87 38.87 -2.76
N LEU A 337 2.94 38.45 -1.49
CA LEU A 337 2.18 37.33 -0.95
C LEU A 337 0.66 37.57 -1.09
N LEU A 338 0.18 38.74 -0.66
CA LEU A 338 -1.23 39.11 -0.76
C LEU A 338 -1.69 39.30 -2.21
N GLU A 339 -0.88 39.95 -3.04
CA GLU A 339 -1.14 40.12 -4.48
C GLU A 339 -1.25 38.77 -5.19
N THR A 340 -0.31 37.85 -4.94
CA THR A 340 -0.32 36.50 -5.54
C THR A 340 -1.50 35.67 -5.02
N GLN A 341 -1.86 35.79 -3.74
CA GLN A 341 -3.07 35.16 -3.21
C GLN A 341 -4.32 35.61 -3.99
N ASN A 342 -4.45 36.90 -4.24
CA ASN A 342 -5.57 37.46 -5.00
C ASN A 342 -5.56 37.04 -6.47
N GLU A 343 -4.38 36.96 -7.11
CA GLU A 343 -4.25 36.38 -8.45
C GLU A 343 -4.70 34.91 -8.47
N LEU A 344 -4.23 34.10 -7.52
CA LEU A 344 -4.58 32.69 -7.43
C LEU A 344 -6.08 32.47 -7.17
N ARG A 345 -6.76 33.36 -6.44
CA ARG A 345 -8.23 33.31 -6.24
C ARG A 345 -9.03 33.34 -7.54
N THR A 346 -8.48 33.91 -8.61
CA THR A 346 -9.14 33.92 -9.94
C THR A 346 -9.16 32.54 -10.61
N HIS A 347 -8.27 31.65 -10.17
CA HIS A 347 -8.02 30.34 -10.76
C HIS A 347 -8.34 29.18 -9.82
N VAL A 348 -8.27 29.43 -8.52
CA VAL A 348 -8.51 28.51 -7.41
C VAL A 348 -9.47 29.21 -6.44
N PRO A 349 -10.79 28.97 -6.53
CA PRO A 349 -11.75 29.66 -5.67
C PRO A 349 -11.43 29.51 -4.18
N ASN A 350 -11.57 30.61 -3.45
CA ASN A 350 -11.27 30.74 -2.01
C ASN A 350 -9.80 30.49 -1.62
N PHE A 351 -8.86 30.52 -2.58
CA PHE A 351 -7.45 30.36 -2.27
C PHE A 351 -7.00 31.34 -1.19
N THR A 352 -6.45 30.80 -0.10
CA THR A 352 -5.98 31.55 1.05
C THR A 352 -4.78 30.82 1.62
N PHE A 353 -3.64 31.51 1.75
CA PHE A 353 -2.46 30.97 2.43
C PHE A 353 -2.77 30.79 3.91
N ASN A 354 -2.25 29.72 4.47
CA ASN A 354 -2.47 29.35 5.87
C ASN A 354 -1.14 29.45 6.63
N LEU A 355 -1.08 30.34 7.61
CA LEU A 355 0.16 30.83 8.22
C LEU A 355 0.37 30.20 9.61
N GLY A 356 1.44 29.42 9.74
CA GLY A 356 1.84 28.74 10.96
C GLY A 356 2.82 29.57 11.77
N PHE A 357 2.40 30.08 12.94
CA PHE A 357 3.19 31.08 13.68
C PHE A 357 3.73 30.61 15.03
N SER A 358 4.90 31.14 15.37
CA SER A 358 5.56 31.02 16.67
C SER A 358 5.92 32.41 17.20
N GLY A 359 5.07 32.98 18.04
CA GLY A 359 5.14 34.39 18.47
C GLY A 359 6.40 34.76 19.26
N LYS A 360 7.18 33.81 19.78
CA LYS A 360 8.43 34.09 20.52
C LYS A 360 9.45 34.87 19.70
N PHE A 361 9.40 34.71 18.38
CA PHE A 361 10.40 35.21 17.45
C PHE A 361 9.90 36.42 16.62
N PHE A 362 8.79 37.03 17.05
CA PHE A 362 8.32 38.29 16.49
C PHE A 362 9.37 39.39 16.73
N HIS A 363 9.65 40.20 15.71
CA HIS A 363 10.71 41.23 15.73
C HIS A 363 12.10 40.69 16.10
N ALA A 364 12.51 39.63 15.40
CA ALA A 364 13.82 39.00 15.56
C ALA A 364 14.69 39.13 14.29
N GLY A 365 14.31 40.00 13.35
CA GLY A 365 15.05 40.26 12.11
C GLY A 365 15.79 41.59 12.12
N THR A 366 16.11 42.07 10.92
CA THR A 366 16.52 43.45 10.67
C THR A 366 15.34 44.41 10.73
N ASP A 367 15.59 45.73 10.86
CA ASP A 367 14.54 46.76 10.82
C ASP A 367 13.61 46.62 9.58
N GLU A 368 14.15 46.24 8.42
CA GLU A 368 13.34 46.03 7.20
C GLU A 368 12.45 44.78 7.26
N GLU A 369 12.93 43.73 7.92
CA GLU A 369 12.21 42.47 8.11
C GLU A 369 11.14 42.61 9.20
N ASP A 370 11.43 43.34 10.27
CA ASP A 370 10.49 43.61 11.35
C ASP A 370 9.33 44.49 10.88
N LEU A 371 9.58 45.44 9.98
CA LEU A 371 8.52 46.15 9.25
C LEU A 371 7.69 45.21 8.36
N GLY A 372 8.29 44.13 7.86
CA GLY A 372 7.58 43.06 7.16
C GLY A 372 6.65 42.29 8.10
N ASP A 373 7.14 41.91 9.28
CA ASP A 373 6.34 41.26 10.32
C ASP A 373 5.12 42.12 10.73
N ASP A 374 5.33 43.43 10.94
CA ASP A 374 4.27 44.39 11.25
C ASP A 374 3.21 44.46 10.15
N LEU A 375 3.66 44.55 8.89
CA LEU A 375 2.74 44.59 7.75
C LEU A 375 1.95 43.29 7.64
N LEU A 376 2.59 42.14 7.89
CA LEU A 376 1.92 40.83 7.85
C LEU A 376 0.78 40.75 8.87
N LEU A 377 1.01 41.25 10.10
CA LEU A 377 -0.03 41.32 11.13
C LEU A 377 -1.14 42.31 10.79
N SER A 378 -0.82 43.41 10.12
CA SER A 378 -1.85 44.34 9.61
C SER A 378 -2.81 43.66 8.62
N TYR A 379 -2.35 42.59 7.95
CA TYR A 379 -3.15 41.73 7.06
C TYR A 379 -3.65 40.44 7.73
N SER A 380 -3.64 40.35 9.06
CA SER A 380 -4.06 39.15 9.79
C SER A 380 -5.42 38.58 9.36
N LYS A 381 -6.39 39.42 8.97
CA LYS A 381 -7.71 38.99 8.52
C LYS A 381 -7.78 38.52 7.06
N GLU A 382 -6.74 38.76 6.27
CA GLU A 382 -6.64 38.36 4.86
C GLU A 382 -6.11 36.93 4.67
N PHE A 383 -5.52 36.36 5.73
CA PHE A 383 -4.92 35.03 5.74
C PHE A 383 -5.61 34.10 6.74
N TRP A 384 -5.40 32.81 6.57
CA TRP A 384 -5.69 31.83 7.63
C TRP A 384 -4.48 31.63 8.51
N TRP A 385 -4.71 31.21 9.75
CA TRP A 385 -3.65 31.07 10.75
C TRP A 385 -3.81 29.78 11.53
N PHE A 386 -2.68 29.20 11.91
CA PHE A 386 -2.61 28.09 12.85
C PHE A 386 -1.44 28.23 13.81
N PRO A 387 -1.56 27.73 15.05
CA PRO A 387 -0.46 27.77 15.99
C PRO A 387 0.62 26.76 15.59
N HIS A 388 1.88 27.19 15.67
CA HIS A 388 3.07 26.36 15.43
C HIS A 388 4.00 26.31 16.65
N MET A 389 3.41 26.28 17.85
CA MET A 389 4.09 26.36 19.17
C MET A 389 4.78 27.70 19.44
N TRP A 390 4.84 28.14 20.71
CA TRP A 390 5.45 29.41 21.09
C TRP A 390 6.93 29.51 20.68
N SER A 391 7.73 28.53 21.11
CA SER A 391 9.19 28.51 20.96
C SER A 391 9.67 27.64 19.81
N HIS A 392 8.78 27.22 18.91
CA HIS A 392 9.08 26.27 17.82
C HIS A 392 9.69 24.93 18.31
N MET A 393 9.45 24.56 19.57
CA MET A 393 9.96 23.33 20.15
C MET A 393 9.10 22.12 19.78
N GLN A 394 9.75 21.00 19.51
CA GLN A 394 9.13 19.74 19.12
C GLN A 394 8.37 19.11 20.30
N PRO A 395 7.09 18.72 20.15
CA PRO A 395 6.27 18.24 21.27
C PRO A 395 6.83 17.02 22.02
N HIS A 396 7.51 16.09 21.34
CA HIS A 396 8.05 14.88 21.98
C HIS A 396 9.17 15.15 23.00
N LEU A 397 9.73 16.37 23.02
CA LEU A 397 10.73 16.80 23.99
C LEU A 397 10.11 17.24 25.32
N PHE A 398 8.79 17.39 25.37
CA PHE A 398 8.07 17.71 26.59
C PHE A 398 7.59 16.42 27.26
N HIS A 399 7.95 16.26 28.52
CA HIS A 399 7.54 15.12 29.35
C HIS A 399 6.26 15.40 30.14
N ASN A 400 5.95 16.68 30.34
CA ASN A 400 4.84 17.15 31.15
C ASN A 400 3.86 17.94 30.29
N GLN A 401 2.63 17.44 30.20
CA GLN A 401 1.52 18.06 29.49
C GLN A 401 1.26 19.50 29.94
N SER A 402 1.45 19.84 31.21
CA SER A 402 1.24 21.19 31.73
C SER A 402 2.22 22.18 31.12
N VAL A 403 3.51 21.81 30.99
CA VAL A 403 4.54 22.66 30.38
C VAL A 403 4.27 22.84 28.88
N LEU A 404 3.84 21.76 28.21
CA LEU A 404 3.43 21.81 26.81
C LEU A 404 2.23 22.77 26.63
N ALA A 405 1.24 22.71 27.52
CA ALA A 405 0.08 23.59 27.51
C ALA A 405 0.44 25.05 27.81
N GLU A 406 1.39 25.31 28.71
CA GLU A 406 1.91 26.66 28.99
C GLU A 406 2.55 27.30 27.75
N GLN A 407 3.38 26.54 27.01
CA GLN A 407 3.92 27.01 25.72
C GLN A 407 2.80 27.35 24.73
N MET A 408 1.75 26.55 24.67
CA MET A 408 0.60 26.83 23.81
C MET A 408 -0.18 28.08 24.24
N LEU A 409 -0.33 28.30 25.56
CA LEU A 409 -1.01 29.47 26.11
C LEU A 409 -0.25 30.77 25.83
N LEU A 410 1.09 30.77 25.89
CA LEU A 410 1.92 31.92 25.50
C LEU A 410 1.67 32.30 24.03
N ASN A 411 1.69 31.31 23.14
CA ASN A 411 1.44 31.56 21.71
C ASN A 411 0.01 32.03 21.45
N ARG A 412 -0.97 31.55 22.24
CA ARG A 412 -2.36 31.99 22.16
C ARG A 412 -2.53 33.43 22.62
N LYS A 413 -1.88 33.80 23.73
CA LYS A 413 -1.90 35.17 24.25
C LYS A 413 -1.32 36.15 23.22
N PHE A 414 -0.19 35.80 22.61
CA PHE A 414 0.39 36.58 21.51
C PHE A 414 -0.61 36.79 20.36
N ALA A 415 -1.31 35.72 19.94
CA ALA A 415 -2.31 35.80 18.89
C ALA A 415 -3.47 36.75 19.24
N GLU A 416 -3.97 36.67 20.48
CA GLU A 416 -5.04 37.55 20.98
C GLU A 416 -4.60 39.02 21.05
N GLU A 417 -3.37 39.29 21.48
CA GLU A 417 -2.79 40.65 21.54
C GLU A 417 -2.58 41.28 20.15
N HIS A 418 -2.28 40.46 19.14
CA HIS A 418 -1.98 40.93 17.77
C HIS A 418 -3.13 40.71 16.78
N GLY A 419 -4.33 40.35 17.26
CA GLY A 419 -5.52 40.20 16.41
C GLY A 419 -5.51 39.00 15.46
N ILE A 420 -4.66 38.01 15.69
CA ILE A 420 -4.61 36.76 14.91
C ILE A 420 -5.81 35.87 15.28
N PRO A 421 -6.58 35.33 14.31
CA PRO A 421 -7.68 34.42 14.59
C PRO A 421 -7.25 33.14 15.35
N THR A 422 -7.91 32.84 16.47
CA THR A 422 -7.56 31.70 17.35
C THR A 422 -8.51 30.51 17.25
N ASN A 423 -9.59 30.60 16.46
CA ASN A 423 -10.69 29.63 16.41
C ASN A 423 -10.73 28.80 15.12
N MET A 424 -9.63 28.73 14.35
CA MET A 424 -9.57 27.99 13.08
C MET A 424 -9.65 26.47 13.24
N GLY A 425 -9.36 25.94 14.44
CA GLY A 425 -9.47 24.50 14.73
C GLY A 425 -8.43 23.62 14.04
N TYR A 426 -7.36 24.22 13.52
CA TYR A 426 -6.24 23.57 12.83
C TYR A 426 -4.92 23.92 13.50
N ALA A 427 -4.02 22.95 13.64
CA ALA A 427 -2.66 23.15 14.15
C ALA A 427 -1.70 22.18 13.48
N VAL A 428 -0.42 22.56 13.44
CA VAL A 428 0.67 21.70 12.99
C VAL A 428 1.78 21.80 14.03
N ALA A 429 2.31 20.67 14.45
CA ALA A 429 3.45 20.66 15.37
C ALA A 429 4.77 20.90 14.63
N PRO A 430 5.74 21.61 15.22
CA PRO A 430 7.11 21.70 14.70
C PRO A 430 7.67 20.33 14.32
N HIS A 431 8.21 20.24 13.10
CA HIS A 431 8.74 19.00 12.51
C HIS A 431 7.75 17.82 12.49
N HIS A 432 6.45 18.07 12.55
CA HIS A 432 5.38 17.08 12.66
C HIS A 432 5.48 16.13 13.86
N SER A 433 6.35 16.46 14.82
CA SER A 433 6.62 15.60 15.96
C SER A 433 5.40 15.47 16.86
N GLY A 434 5.15 14.25 17.33
CA GLY A 434 4.02 13.94 18.20
C GLY A 434 2.68 13.84 17.48
N VAL A 435 2.58 14.28 16.21
CA VAL A 435 1.42 14.01 15.35
C VAL A 435 1.45 12.56 14.89
N TYR A 436 2.61 12.10 14.40
CA TYR A 436 2.92 10.69 14.17
C TYR A 436 4.44 10.46 14.25
N PRO A 437 4.94 9.50 15.06
CA PRO A 437 4.20 8.68 16.02
C PRO A 437 3.46 9.52 17.06
N ILE A 438 2.34 8.99 17.55
CA ILE A 438 1.43 9.73 18.43
C ILE A 438 2.13 10.07 19.77
N HIS A 439 1.98 11.32 20.18
CA HIS A 439 2.28 11.80 21.52
C HIS A 439 0.99 12.31 22.17
N LEU A 440 0.37 11.51 23.04
CA LEU A 440 -0.98 11.78 23.57
C LEU A 440 -1.12 13.16 24.24
N GLN A 441 -0.09 13.60 24.97
CA GLN A 441 -0.09 14.90 25.64
C GLN A 441 -0.30 16.07 24.66
N LEU A 442 0.21 15.96 23.42
CA LEU A 442 0.01 16.95 22.36
C LEU A 442 -1.47 17.06 21.98
N TYR A 443 -2.12 15.92 21.71
CA TYR A 443 -3.53 15.87 21.30
C TYR A 443 -4.44 16.44 22.39
N GLU A 444 -4.15 16.16 23.65
CA GLU A 444 -4.92 16.69 24.79
C GLU A 444 -4.68 18.19 25.00
N ALA A 445 -3.43 18.64 24.95
CA ALA A 445 -3.09 20.06 25.09
C ALA A 445 -3.70 20.89 23.94
N TRP A 446 -3.63 20.40 22.70
CA TRP A 446 -4.27 21.02 21.55
C TRP A 446 -5.79 21.18 21.70
N LYS A 447 -6.49 20.13 22.15
CA LYS A 447 -7.93 20.21 22.43
C LYS A 447 -8.23 21.23 23.53
N LYS A 448 -7.48 21.19 24.62
CA LYS A 448 -7.71 22.02 25.81
C LYS A 448 -7.41 23.50 25.57
N VAL A 449 -6.27 23.81 24.94
CA VAL A 449 -5.77 25.19 24.81
C VAL A 449 -6.33 25.89 23.57
N TRP A 450 -6.44 25.17 22.45
CA TRP A 450 -6.78 25.76 21.15
C TRP A 450 -8.09 25.25 20.55
N GLY A 451 -8.70 24.19 21.10
CA GLY A 451 -9.90 23.59 20.52
C GLY A 451 -9.64 22.94 19.16
N ILE A 452 -8.42 22.41 18.92
CA ILE A 452 -8.04 21.81 17.64
C ILE A 452 -8.89 20.59 17.32
N LYS A 453 -9.31 20.50 16.06
CA LYS A 453 -10.07 19.39 15.48
C LYS A 453 -9.30 18.70 14.35
N VAL A 454 -8.41 19.43 13.69
CA VAL A 454 -7.65 18.94 12.53
C VAL A 454 -6.17 19.25 12.70
N THR A 455 -5.33 18.35 12.23
CA THR A 455 -3.89 18.56 12.03
C THR A 455 -3.45 17.87 10.74
N SER A 456 -2.19 18.05 10.35
CA SER A 456 -1.60 17.36 9.21
C SER A 456 -0.19 16.87 9.50
N THR A 457 0.22 15.82 8.80
CA THR A 457 1.58 15.27 8.90
C THR A 457 2.00 14.63 7.59
N GLU A 458 3.29 14.69 7.29
CA GLU A 458 3.90 13.90 6.24
C GLU A 458 4.45 12.56 6.71
N GLU A 459 4.41 12.29 8.02
CA GLU A 459 5.08 11.14 8.65
C GLU A 459 4.25 9.86 8.63
N TYR A 460 2.95 9.91 8.33
CA TYR A 460 2.03 8.76 8.43
C TYR A 460 1.63 8.17 7.06
N PRO A 461 1.67 6.83 6.89
CA PRO A 461 2.22 5.84 7.81
C PRO A 461 3.75 5.88 7.83
N HIS A 462 4.38 6.44 6.80
CA HIS A 462 5.82 6.71 6.70
C HIS A 462 6.06 8.00 5.90
N LEU A 463 7.23 8.62 6.10
CA LEU A 463 7.65 9.79 5.32
C LEU A 463 7.78 9.48 3.83
N LYS A 464 8.32 8.30 3.50
CA LYS A 464 8.50 7.83 2.12
C LYS A 464 8.06 6.36 1.97
N PRO A 465 7.53 5.97 0.81
CA PRO A 465 7.20 6.82 -0.33
C PRO A 465 5.92 7.63 -0.10
N ALA A 466 5.85 8.86 -0.64
CA ALA A 466 4.74 9.80 -0.39
C ALA A 466 3.36 9.27 -0.84
N ARG A 467 3.32 8.43 -1.88
CA ARG A 467 2.08 7.78 -2.37
C ARG A 467 1.38 6.91 -1.32
N PHE A 468 2.07 6.49 -0.26
CA PHE A 468 1.49 5.75 0.86
C PHE A 468 0.97 6.62 1.99
N ARG A 469 1.13 7.96 1.94
CA ARG A 469 0.58 8.86 2.95
C ARG A 469 -0.95 8.79 2.97
N ARG A 470 -1.53 8.75 4.17
CA ARG A 470 -2.98 8.56 4.40
C ARG A 470 -3.47 9.51 5.50
N GLY A 471 -4.77 9.71 5.58
CA GLY A 471 -5.38 10.32 6.75
C GLY A 471 -5.65 9.28 7.84
N PHE A 472 -5.95 9.75 9.05
CA PHE A 472 -6.57 8.93 10.10
C PHE A 472 -7.26 9.81 11.15
N ILE A 473 -8.10 9.20 11.99
CA ILE A 473 -8.72 9.87 13.13
C ILE A 473 -8.21 9.23 14.43
N HIS A 474 -7.71 10.06 15.35
CA HIS A 474 -7.29 9.62 16.66
C HIS A 474 -7.69 10.63 17.74
N SER A 475 -8.22 10.13 18.86
CA SER A 475 -8.60 10.96 20.01
C SER A 475 -9.55 12.14 19.66
N GLY A 476 -10.39 11.95 18.64
CA GLY A 476 -11.34 12.95 18.12
C GLY A 476 -10.74 13.97 17.14
N LEU A 477 -9.44 13.90 16.85
CA LEU A 477 -8.76 14.77 15.88
C LEU A 477 -8.60 14.05 14.54
N SER A 478 -8.88 14.78 13.48
CA SER A 478 -8.59 14.38 12.10
C SER A 478 -7.14 14.72 11.76
N VAL A 479 -6.38 13.74 11.30
CA VAL A 479 -5.02 13.91 10.81
C VAL A 479 -5.02 13.73 9.30
N LEU A 480 -4.61 14.75 8.56
CA LEU A 480 -4.59 14.75 7.10
C LEU A 480 -3.17 14.51 6.56
N PRO A 481 -3.03 13.81 5.40
CA PRO A 481 -1.73 13.60 4.79
C PRO A 481 -1.20 14.89 4.17
N ARG A 482 0.00 15.30 4.59
CA ARG A 482 0.70 16.48 4.06
C ARG A 482 1.70 16.07 2.97
N GLN A 483 1.91 16.95 2.00
CA GLN A 483 2.74 16.75 0.81
C GLN A 483 3.93 17.71 0.81
N THR A 484 5.04 17.25 0.25
CA THR A 484 6.21 18.08 -0.04
C THR A 484 6.07 18.74 -1.41
N CYS A 485 6.65 19.93 -1.59
CA CYS A 485 6.59 20.67 -2.85
C CYS A 485 7.96 20.91 -3.53
N GLY A 486 9.03 20.30 -3.02
CA GLY A 486 10.40 20.50 -3.53
C GLY A 486 11.08 21.78 -3.01
N LEU A 487 10.37 22.61 -2.24
CA LEU A 487 10.96 23.78 -1.60
C LEU A 487 11.58 23.41 -0.25
N PHE A 488 12.79 23.94 0.01
CA PHE A 488 13.54 23.70 1.24
C PHE A 488 13.71 25.02 2.01
N THR A 489 13.82 24.94 3.33
CA THR A 489 13.98 26.12 4.20
C THR A 489 15.24 26.93 3.92
N HIS A 490 16.29 26.27 3.43
CA HIS A 490 17.59 26.88 3.13
C HIS A 490 17.76 27.30 1.66
N THR A 491 16.81 26.94 0.80
CA THR A 491 16.85 27.28 -0.62
C THR A 491 15.89 28.42 -0.88
N ILE A 492 16.45 29.63 -0.97
CA ILE A 492 15.69 30.88 -1.05
C ILE A 492 15.98 31.70 -2.32
N PHE A 493 17.01 31.30 -3.09
CA PHE A 493 17.37 31.91 -4.38
C PHE A 493 17.17 30.92 -5.52
N TYR A 494 16.63 31.38 -6.63
CA TYR A 494 16.24 30.55 -7.77
C TYR A 494 17.44 29.88 -8.44
N ASN A 495 18.53 30.62 -8.61
CA ASN A 495 19.75 30.13 -9.23
C ASN A 495 20.56 29.17 -8.33
N GLU A 496 20.25 29.14 -7.03
CA GLU A 496 20.89 28.26 -6.05
C GLU A 496 20.04 27.03 -5.72
N TYR A 497 18.94 26.83 -6.46
CA TYR A 497 18.09 25.66 -6.27
C TYR A 497 18.90 24.36 -6.45
N PRO A 498 18.77 23.36 -5.56
CA PRO A 498 19.51 22.10 -5.67
C PRO A 498 19.28 21.42 -7.03
N GLY A 499 20.37 21.21 -7.79
CA GLY A 499 20.32 20.68 -9.16
C GLY A 499 20.10 21.74 -10.25
N GLY A 500 20.00 23.01 -9.87
CA GLY A 500 19.78 24.16 -10.75
C GLY A 500 18.31 24.55 -10.87
N SER A 501 18.06 25.80 -11.28
CA SER A 501 16.72 26.38 -11.45
C SER A 501 15.77 25.53 -12.32
N LYS A 502 16.30 24.90 -13.37
CA LYS A 502 15.55 24.02 -14.27
C LYS A 502 14.94 22.80 -13.55
N GLU A 503 15.50 22.35 -12.43
CA GLU A 503 14.90 21.24 -11.67
C GLU A 503 13.62 21.68 -10.96
N LEU A 504 13.53 22.92 -10.47
CA LEU A 504 12.27 23.45 -9.93
C LEU A 504 11.21 23.54 -11.04
N ASP A 505 11.57 24.06 -12.21
CA ASP A 505 10.68 24.10 -13.38
C ASP A 505 10.20 22.72 -13.79
N LYS A 506 11.10 21.72 -13.79
CA LYS A 506 10.77 20.34 -14.12
C LYS A 506 9.80 19.71 -13.12
N LEU A 507 9.93 20.01 -11.82
CA LEU A 507 8.98 19.55 -10.81
C LEU A 507 7.57 20.10 -11.07
N ILE A 508 7.47 21.36 -11.48
CA ILE A 508 6.22 22.07 -11.77
C ILE A 508 5.62 21.60 -13.10
N ASN A 509 6.43 21.53 -14.16
CA ASN A 509 6.02 21.28 -15.54
C ASN A 509 6.03 19.77 -15.82
N GLY A 510 4.95 19.08 -15.43
CA GLY A 510 4.78 17.65 -15.68
C GLY A 510 5.53 16.72 -14.70
N GLY A 511 6.34 17.28 -13.80
CA GLY A 511 7.07 16.52 -12.78
C GLY A 511 6.26 16.16 -11.53
N GLU A 512 6.97 15.80 -10.47
CA GLU A 512 6.39 15.23 -9.24
C GLU A 512 5.37 16.16 -8.55
N LEU A 513 5.54 17.48 -8.61
CA LEU A 513 4.58 18.41 -7.99
C LEU A 513 3.26 18.43 -8.78
N PHE A 514 3.33 18.46 -10.11
CA PHE A 514 2.16 18.29 -10.96
C PHE A 514 1.48 16.94 -10.74
N LEU A 515 2.25 15.85 -10.72
CA LEU A 515 1.72 14.50 -10.52
C LEU A 515 1.05 14.33 -9.16
N THR A 516 1.57 15.00 -8.13
CA THR A 516 0.95 15.02 -6.79
C THR A 516 -0.47 15.56 -6.87
N VAL A 517 -0.70 16.68 -7.58
CA VAL A 517 -2.05 17.23 -7.75
C VAL A 517 -2.89 16.39 -8.71
N LEU A 518 -2.29 15.82 -9.75
CA LEU A 518 -3.00 14.94 -10.68
C LEU A 518 -3.61 13.72 -9.96
N LEU A 519 -2.82 13.08 -9.09
CA LEU A 519 -3.15 11.78 -8.49
C LEU A 519 -3.77 11.88 -7.08
N ASN A 520 -3.69 13.03 -6.41
CA ASN A 520 -4.31 13.23 -5.10
C ASN A 520 -5.49 14.20 -5.19
N PRO A 521 -6.73 13.77 -4.87
CA PRO A 521 -7.89 14.66 -4.79
C PRO A 521 -7.73 15.82 -3.79
N ILE A 522 -6.93 15.63 -2.74
CA ILE A 522 -6.64 16.63 -1.71
C ILE A 522 -5.13 16.67 -1.49
N SER A 523 -4.55 17.87 -1.61
CA SER A 523 -3.12 18.12 -1.40
C SER A 523 -2.92 19.29 -0.43
N ILE A 524 -2.27 19.02 0.71
CA ILE A 524 -1.82 20.05 1.66
C ILE A 524 -0.32 20.16 1.51
N PHE A 525 0.19 21.27 0.97
CA PHE A 525 1.61 21.46 0.75
C PHE A 525 2.27 22.14 1.93
N MET A 526 3.40 21.59 2.37
CA MET A 526 4.29 22.22 3.33
C MET A 526 5.23 23.19 2.62
N THR A 527 5.24 24.44 3.08
CA THR A 527 6.24 25.48 2.80
C THR A 527 6.60 26.19 4.10
N HIS A 528 7.61 27.05 4.06
CA HIS A 528 8.07 27.80 5.24
C HIS A 528 8.22 29.28 4.89
N LEU A 529 8.20 30.15 5.89
CA LEU A 529 8.35 31.61 5.75
C LEU A 529 9.51 32.00 4.80
N SER A 530 10.66 31.34 4.90
CA SER A 530 11.83 31.65 4.08
C SER A 530 11.60 31.44 2.58
N ASN A 531 10.64 30.60 2.18
CA ASN A 531 10.29 30.40 0.77
C ASN A 531 9.56 31.60 0.15
N TYR A 532 9.11 32.56 0.97
CA TYR A 532 8.36 33.74 0.54
C TYR A 532 9.16 35.04 0.71
N GLY A 533 10.34 35.00 1.32
CA GLY A 533 11.32 36.09 1.26
C GLY A 533 12.20 35.98 0.01
N ASN A 534 13.06 36.99 -0.21
CA ASN A 534 14.06 37.02 -1.28
C ASN A 534 13.47 36.76 -2.67
N ASP A 535 13.81 35.67 -3.36
CA ASP A 535 13.30 35.36 -4.71
C ASP A 535 11.86 34.80 -4.72
N ARG A 536 11.24 34.63 -3.54
CA ARG A 536 9.83 34.22 -3.38
C ARG A 536 9.49 32.92 -4.11
N LEU A 537 10.35 31.91 -3.96
CA LEU A 537 10.22 30.63 -4.65
C LEU A 537 8.85 29.94 -4.39
N GLY A 538 8.25 30.14 -3.22
CA GLY A 538 6.89 29.69 -2.91
C GLY A 538 5.85 30.27 -3.87
N LEU A 539 5.88 31.59 -4.09
CA LEU A 539 4.97 32.29 -5.00
C LEU A 539 5.19 31.84 -6.44
N TYR A 540 6.45 31.76 -6.89
CA TYR A 540 6.81 31.26 -8.21
C TYR A 540 6.25 29.86 -8.45
N THR A 541 6.45 28.96 -7.49
CA THR A 541 6.09 27.54 -7.62
C THR A 541 4.59 27.35 -7.80
N PHE A 542 3.77 27.89 -6.91
CA PHE A 542 2.31 27.65 -6.97
C PHE A 542 1.63 28.43 -8.11
N LYS A 543 2.12 29.63 -8.44
CA LYS A 543 1.61 30.37 -9.60
C LYS A 543 1.83 29.60 -10.90
N ASN A 544 3.03 29.06 -11.12
CA ASN A 544 3.34 28.30 -12.32
C ASN A 544 2.66 26.92 -12.33
N LEU A 545 2.54 26.25 -11.17
CA LEU A 545 1.81 25.00 -11.05
C LEU A 545 0.34 25.14 -11.45
N VAL A 546 -0.36 26.14 -10.92
CA VAL A 546 -1.77 26.38 -11.23
C VAL A 546 -1.96 26.67 -12.72
N LYS A 547 -1.09 27.49 -13.31
CA LYS A 547 -1.10 27.76 -14.75
C LYS A 547 -0.91 26.50 -15.57
N PHE A 548 0.09 25.68 -15.24
CA PHE A 548 0.39 24.44 -15.94
C PHE A 548 -0.78 23.45 -15.87
N ILE A 549 -1.40 23.29 -14.69
CA ILE A 549 -2.58 22.43 -14.51
C ILE A 549 -3.75 22.90 -15.39
N GLN A 550 -4.07 24.19 -15.41
CA GLN A 550 -5.18 24.72 -16.20
C GLN A 550 -4.96 24.64 -17.71
N MET A 551 -3.69 24.75 -18.11
CA MET A 551 -3.25 24.63 -19.49
C MET A 551 -3.49 23.20 -20.00
N TRP A 552 -3.06 22.19 -19.24
CA TRP A 552 -2.99 20.80 -19.70
C TRP A 552 -4.13 19.88 -19.24
N THR A 553 -4.96 20.33 -18.29
CA THR A 553 -6.00 19.47 -17.70
C THR A 553 -7.37 20.14 -17.61
N ASN A 554 -8.39 19.31 -17.42
CA ASN A 554 -9.76 19.69 -17.08
C ASN A 554 -10.00 19.72 -15.56
N LEU A 555 -8.94 19.67 -14.74
CA LEU A 555 -9.05 19.68 -13.29
C LEU A 555 -9.59 21.01 -12.78
N LYS A 556 -10.46 20.93 -11.78
CA LYS A 556 -11.08 22.08 -11.10
C LYS A 556 -10.44 22.23 -9.73
N LEU A 557 -9.50 23.16 -9.63
CA LEU A 557 -8.79 23.47 -8.38
C LEU A 557 -9.67 24.32 -7.46
N GLN A 558 -9.66 24.03 -6.16
CA GLN A 558 -10.38 24.76 -5.13
C GLN A 558 -9.58 24.74 -3.81
N THR A 559 -9.88 25.67 -2.91
CA THR A 559 -9.35 25.66 -1.54
C THR A 559 -10.50 25.61 -0.53
N LEU A 560 -10.35 24.81 0.52
CA LEU A 560 -11.28 24.74 1.65
C LEU A 560 -10.53 25.01 2.96
N PRO A 561 -11.18 25.61 3.96
CA PRO A 561 -10.64 25.69 5.32
C PRO A 561 -10.29 24.30 5.85
N PRO A 562 -9.22 24.13 6.65
CA PRO A 562 -8.72 22.80 7.05
C PRO A 562 -9.78 21.87 7.69
N VAL A 563 -10.72 22.43 8.48
CA VAL A 563 -11.80 21.65 9.10
C VAL A 563 -12.77 21.07 8.05
N GLN A 564 -13.13 21.88 7.04
CA GLN A 564 -14.00 21.42 5.94
C GLN A 564 -13.24 20.47 5.01
N LEU A 565 -11.94 20.74 4.80
CA LEU A 565 -11.07 19.87 4.03
C LEU A 565 -10.96 18.47 4.65
N ALA A 566 -10.88 18.38 5.98
CA ALA A 566 -10.88 17.09 6.68
C ALA A 566 -12.21 16.33 6.52
N GLN A 567 -13.34 17.03 6.60
CA GLN A 567 -14.65 16.42 6.33
C GLN A 567 -14.71 15.87 4.90
N ARG A 568 -14.23 16.65 3.92
CA ARG A 568 -14.16 16.24 2.52
C ARG A 568 -13.23 15.03 2.34
N TYR A 569 -12.09 15.01 3.01
CA TYR A 569 -11.13 13.90 2.96
C TYR A 569 -11.79 12.58 3.38
N PHE A 570 -12.39 12.52 4.56
CA PHE A 570 -13.02 11.30 5.07
C PHE A 570 -14.42 11.00 4.48
N GLN A 571 -14.92 11.85 3.59
CA GLN A 571 -16.03 11.53 2.69
C GLN A 571 -15.53 10.80 1.43
N ILE A 572 -14.37 11.22 0.89
CA ILE A 572 -13.74 10.58 -0.27
C ILE A 572 -13.11 9.24 0.14
N PHE A 573 -12.46 9.19 1.31
CA PHE A 573 -11.73 8.02 1.83
C PHE A 573 -12.28 7.57 3.20
N PRO A 574 -13.50 7.01 3.28
CA PRO A 574 -14.12 6.61 4.55
C PRO A 574 -13.35 5.50 5.29
N GLU A 575 -12.67 4.62 4.56
CA GLU A 575 -11.85 3.51 5.10
C GLU A 575 -10.57 3.99 5.77
N GLU A 576 -10.10 5.20 5.47
CA GLU A 576 -8.89 5.79 6.05
C GLU A 576 -9.15 6.47 7.40
N ARG A 577 -10.38 6.41 7.94
CA ARG A 577 -10.67 6.93 9.29
C ARG A 577 -9.92 6.17 10.37
N ASP A 578 -9.79 4.86 10.18
CA ASP A 578 -9.14 3.99 11.15
C ASP A 578 -7.63 3.98 10.93
N PRO A 579 -6.83 4.29 11.97
CA PRO A 579 -5.38 4.27 11.86
C PRO A 579 -4.87 2.83 11.63
N ILE A 580 -3.64 2.72 11.13
CA ILE A 580 -2.82 1.52 11.08
C ILE A 580 -1.46 1.91 11.66
N TRP A 581 -1.29 1.59 12.93
CA TRP A 581 -0.07 1.85 13.70
C TRP A 581 1.09 1.05 13.12
N GLN A 582 2.08 1.76 12.57
CA GLN A 582 3.36 1.18 12.15
C GLN A 582 4.29 1.00 13.35
N ASP A 583 5.27 0.14 13.20
CA ASP A 583 6.39 0.00 14.13
C ASP A 583 7.29 1.26 14.08
N PRO A 584 7.29 2.13 15.11
CA PRO A 584 8.14 3.32 15.14
C PRO A 584 9.63 2.99 15.18
N CYS A 585 9.99 1.73 15.45
CA CYS A 585 11.36 1.29 15.62
C CYS A 585 12.05 0.90 14.31
N GLU A 586 11.27 0.54 13.28
CA GLU A 586 11.80 0.21 11.95
C GLU A 586 12.04 1.47 11.09
N ASP A 587 11.50 2.62 11.51
CA ASP A 587 11.67 3.89 10.83
C ASP A 587 12.56 4.83 11.66
N LYS A 588 13.77 5.11 11.15
CA LYS A 588 14.74 6.00 11.82
C LYS A 588 14.13 7.36 12.14
N ARG A 589 13.36 7.93 11.21
CA ARG A 589 12.76 9.25 11.38
C ARG A 589 11.73 9.23 12.50
N HIS A 590 10.86 8.21 12.53
CA HIS A 590 9.88 8.05 13.60
C HIS A 590 10.54 7.90 14.96
N LYS A 591 11.59 7.09 15.05
CA LYS A 591 12.37 6.91 16.29
C LYS A 591 12.97 8.24 16.77
N ASP A 592 13.51 9.05 15.87
CA ASP A 592 14.13 10.35 16.20
C ASP A 592 13.13 11.38 16.74
N ILE A 593 11.85 11.29 16.36
CA ILE A 593 10.77 12.20 16.81
C ILE A 593 9.79 11.56 17.81
N TRP A 594 10.16 10.38 18.34
CA TRP A 594 9.42 9.70 19.39
C TRP A 594 9.93 10.11 20.78
N SER A 595 9.09 10.00 21.82
CA SER A 595 9.53 10.31 23.18
C SER A 595 10.66 9.38 23.62
N LYS A 596 11.72 9.95 24.21
CA LYS A 596 12.87 9.19 24.75
C LYS A 596 12.51 8.25 25.90
N GLU A 597 11.35 8.44 26.52
CA GLU A 597 10.83 7.55 27.57
C GLU A 597 10.27 6.23 27.00
N LYS A 598 10.06 6.18 25.68
CA LYS A 598 9.52 5.01 24.99
C LYS A 598 10.68 4.21 24.38
N THR A 599 10.56 2.89 24.45
CA THR A 599 11.56 1.96 23.92
C THR A 599 10.90 0.82 23.17
N CYS A 600 11.57 0.39 22.10
CA CYS A 600 11.21 -0.73 21.25
C CYS A 600 11.21 -2.06 22.01
N ASP A 601 12.04 -2.18 23.04
CA ASP A 601 12.18 -3.41 23.82
C ASP A 601 10.94 -3.72 24.66
N ARG A 602 10.00 -2.76 24.77
CA ARG A 602 8.73 -2.93 25.49
C ARG A 602 7.65 -3.63 24.67
N PHE A 603 7.84 -3.81 23.36
CA PHE A 603 6.87 -4.53 22.53
C PHE A 603 6.94 -6.05 22.71
N PRO A 604 5.80 -6.76 22.64
CA PRO A 604 5.80 -8.21 22.66
C PRO A 604 6.43 -8.79 21.41
N LYS A 605 7.29 -9.78 21.60
CA LYS A 605 7.95 -10.56 20.56
C LYS A 605 7.14 -11.80 20.17
N LEU A 606 6.11 -12.15 20.97
CA LEU A 606 5.21 -13.29 20.72
C LEU A 606 3.74 -12.90 20.94
N LEU A 607 2.90 -13.29 19.97
CA LEU A 607 1.44 -13.23 20.07
C LEU A 607 0.83 -14.64 20.08
N ILE A 608 0.05 -14.96 21.11
CA ILE A 608 -0.77 -16.16 21.16
C ILE A 608 -2.19 -15.79 20.72
N ILE A 609 -2.52 -16.11 19.47
CA ILE A 609 -3.66 -15.49 18.77
C ILE A 609 -4.98 -16.23 18.98
N GLY A 610 -4.96 -17.43 19.57
CA GLY A 610 -6.16 -18.26 19.75
C GLY A 610 -6.15 -19.53 18.90
N PRO A 611 -7.33 -20.03 18.48
CA PRO A 611 -8.66 -19.50 18.78
C PRO A 611 -9.10 -19.67 20.24
N GLN A 612 -10.29 -19.14 20.59
CA GLN A 612 -10.90 -19.40 21.88
C GLN A 612 -11.16 -20.89 22.10
N LYS A 613 -11.11 -21.33 23.37
CA LYS A 613 -11.45 -22.67 23.85
C LYS A 613 -10.46 -23.80 23.54
N THR A 614 -9.27 -23.48 23.04
CA THR A 614 -8.26 -24.48 22.65
C THR A 614 -7.13 -24.70 23.68
N GLY A 615 -7.21 -24.07 24.85
CA GLY A 615 -6.18 -24.18 25.90
C GLY A 615 -5.23 -22.99 26.02
N THR A 616 -5.54 -21.86 25.37
CA THR A 616 -4.70 -20.65 25.38
C THR A 616 -4.30 -20.13 26.78
N THR A 617 -5.20 -20.18 27.77
CA THR A 617 -4.85 -19.77 29.14
C THR A 617 -3.87 -20.75 29.80
N ALA A 618 -3.94 -22.05 29.49
CA ALA A 618 -2.97 -23.03 29.99
C ALA A 618 -1.58 -22.72 29.42
N LEU A 619 -1.49 -22.52 28.10
CA LEU A 619 -0.25 -22.16 27.46
C LEU A 619 0.34 -20.84 28.00
N TYR A 620 -0.49 -19.81 28.15
CA TYR A 620 -0.09 -18.53 28.74
C TYR A 620 0.55 -18.71 30.12
N LEU A 621 -0.05 -19.53 30.99
CA LEU A 621 0.52 -19.80 32.31
C LEU A 621 1.82 -20.60 32.25
N PHE A 622 1.91 -21.62 31.39
CA PHE A 622 3.12 -22.43 31.27
C PHE A 622 4.29 -21.61 30.72
N LEU A 623 4.06 -20.72 29.75
CA LEU A 623 5.09 -19.81 29.25
C LEU A 623 5.55 -18.84 30.34
N GLY A 624 4.63 -18.31 31.14
CA GLY A 624 4.97 -17.42 32.27
C GLY A 624 5.75 -18.09 33.41
N MET A 625 6.01 -19.40 33.35
CA MET A 625 6.93 -20.08 34.27
C MET A 625 8.39 -20.01 33.81
N HIS A 626 8.64 -19.65 32.55
CA HIS A 626 9.99 -19.54 32.00
C HIS A 626 10.65 -18.23 32.47
N PRO A 627 11.88 -18.25 33.01
CA PRO A 627 12.52 -17.04 33.55
C PRO A 627 12.77 -15.96 32.49
N ASP A 628 13.02 -16.35 31.24
CA ASP A 628 13.28 -15.41 30.14
C ASP A 628 12.00 -14.90 29.45
N LEU A 629 10.81 -15.40 29.82
CA LEU A 629 9.54 -15.00 29.20
C LEU A 629 8.69 -14.24 30.21
N THR A 630 8.28 -13.03 29.83
CA THR A 630 7.42 -12.19 30.67
C THR A 630 6.10 -11.89 29.98
N SER A 631 5.00 -12.19 30.67
CA SER A 631 3.66 -11.88 30.14
C SER A 631 3.27 -10.42 30.39
N ASN A 632 2.21 -9.96 29.73
CA ASN A 632 1.58 -8.69 30.03
C ASN A 632 0.98 -8.62 31.45
N TYR A 633 0.79 -7.40 31.95
CA TYR A 633 -0.05 -7.13 33.11
C TYR A 633 -1.53 -7.44 32.79
N PRO A 634 -2.32 -7.89 33.78
CA PRO A 634 -3.72 -8.21 33.55
C PRO A 634 -4.57 -6.94 33.37
N SER A 635 -5.50 -6.99 32.41
CA SER A 635 -6.55 -6.01 32.21
C SER A 635 -7.68 -6.20 33.23
N LYS A 636 -8.25 -5.10 33.72
CA LYS A 636 -9.44 -5.14 34.60
C LYS A 636 -10.71 -5.61 33.85
N GLU A 637 -10.76 -5.43 32.53
CA GLU A 637 -11.92 -5.79 31.69
C GLU A 637 -11.75 -7.17 31.04
N THR A 638 -10.52 -7.50 30.62
CA THR A 638 -10.23 -8.65 29.76
C THR A 638 -9.27 -9.66 30.39
N PHE A 639 -8.99 -9.50 31.69
CA PHE A 639 -8.17 -10.42 32.50
C PHE A 639 -6.77 -10.62 31.91
N GLU A 640 -6.37 -11.85 31.59
CA GLU A 640 -5.07 -12.13 30.99
C GLU A 640 -4.92 -11.58 29.55
N GLU A 641 -6.02 -11.27 28.87
CA GLU A 641 -5.99 -10.80 27.47
C GLU A 641 -5.92 -9.27 27.37
N ILE A 642 -5.20 -8.76 26.37
CA ILE A 642 -5.17 -7.31 26.08
C ILE A 642 -6.28 -6.94 25.10
N GLN A 643 -6.52 -7.79 24.09
CA GLN A 643 -7.50 -7.56 23.02
C GLN A 643 -7.31 -6.21 22.31
N PHE A 644 -6.06 -5.92 21.93
CA PHE A 644 -5.69 -4.68 21.25
C PHE A 644 -6.07 -4.72 19.76
N PHE A 645 -5.59 -5.70 19.01
CA PHE A 645 -5.67 -5.69 17.54
C PHE A 645 -7.07 -6.00 16.96
N ASN A 646 -7.97 -6.65 17.71
CA ASN A 646 -9.23 -7.18 17.19
C ASN A 646 -10.41 -6.18 17.17
N GLY A 647 -10.30 -5.01 17.80
CA GLY A 647 -11.46 -4.13 17.94
C GLY A 647 -11.17 -2.75 18.53
N ARG A 648 -12.05 -2.30 19.43
CA ARG A 648 -12.11 -0.92 19.94
C ARG A 648 -10.83 -0.44 20.64
N ASN A 649 -10.12 -1.34 21.33
CA ASN A 649 -8.92 -0.97 22.08
C ASN A 649 -7.78 -0.51 21.16
N TYR A 650 -7.76 -0.95 19.89
CA TYR A 650 -6.77 -0.51 18.90
C TYR A 650 -6.72 1.01 18.75
N HIS A 651 -7.88 1.66 18.82
CA HIS A 651 -8.02 3.11 18.63
C HIS A 651 -7.49 3.94 19.81
N LYS A 652 -7.17 3.28 20.94
CA LYS A 652 -6.51 3.92 22.09
C LYS A 652 -5.03 4.21 21.82
N GLY A 653 -4.45 3.64 20.76
CA GLY A 653 -3.09 3.95 20.31
C GLY A 653 -2.01 3.04 20.91
N ILE A 654 -0.80 3.21 20.40
CA ILE A 654 0.39 2.40 20.75
C ILE A 654 0.73 2.53 22.24
N ASP A 655 0.62 3.74 22.81
CA ASP A 655 0.98 4.01 24.20
C ASP A 655 0.14 3.17 25.17
N TRP A 656 -1.18 3.10 24.93
CA TRP A 656 -2.09 2.26 25.69
C TRP A 656 -1.72 0.77 25.62
N TYR A 657 -1.21 0.31 24.47
CA TYR A 657 -0.75 -1.07 24.33
C TYR A 657 0.56 -1.33 25.10
N MET A 658 1.51 -0.39 25.02
CA MET A 658 2.79 -0.50 25.71
C MET A 658 2.63 -0.50 27.24
N GLU A 659 1.62 0.18 27.79
CA GLU A 659 1.34 0.21 29.24
C GLU A 659 1.12 -1.18 29.86
N TYR A 660 0.71 -2.17 29.05
CA TYR A 660 0.53 -3.55 29.51
C TYR A 660 1.83 -4.32 29.70
N PHE A 661 2.96 -3.80 29.22
CA PHE A 661 4.25 -4.47 29.34
C PHE A 661 5.11 -3.75 30.36
N PRO A 662 5.91 -4.48 31.17
CA PRO A 662 6.88 -3.88 32.07
C PRO A 662 7.86 -2.98 31.32
N LEU A 663 8.45 -2.02 32.04
CA LEU A 663 9.62 -1.32 31.50
C LEU A 663 10.76 -2.34 31.37
N PRO A 664 11.49 -2.35 30.23
CA PRO A 664 12.63 -3.23 30.06
C PRO A 664 13.64 -3.05 31.18
N SER A 665 14.10 -4.16 31.71
CA SER A 665 15.22 -4.24 32.62
C SER A 665 16.52 -3.88 31.88
N ASN A 666 17.57 -3.49 32.61
CA ASN A 666 18.90 -3.30 32.01
C ASN A 666 19.55 -4.62 31.54
N THR A 667 18.88 -5.76 31.69
CA THR A 667 19.33 -7.07 31.21
C THR A 667 18.76 -7.35 29.83
N SER A 668 19.62 -7.72 28.87
CA SER A 668 19.28 -7.85 27.44
C SER A 668 18.40 -9.07 27.08
N SER A 669 17.67 -9.64 28.05
CA SER A 669 16.94 -10.91 27.94
C SER A 669 15.43 -10.77 27.90
N ASP A 670 14.87 -9.56 27.96
CA ASP A 670 13.42 -9.38 28.05
C ASP A 670 12.71 -9.83 26.77
N PHE A 671 11.91 -10.89 26.91
CA PHE A 671 11.06 -11.44 25.87
C PHE A 671 9.59 -11.38 26.30
N TYR A 672 8.90 -10.34 25.85
CA TYR A 672 7.50 -10.14 26.17
C TYR A 672 6.57 -10.93 25.26
N PHE A 673 5.46 -11.41 25.83
CA PHE A 673 4.39 -12.05 25.07
C PHE A 673 3.01 -11.64 25.59
N GLU A 674 2.02 -11.68 24.71
CA GLU A 674 0.61 -11.55 25.09
C GLU A 674 -0.24 -12.69 24.50
N LYS A 675 -1.44 -12.83 25.04
CA LYS A 675 -2.41 -13.80 24.58
C LYS A 675 -3.78 -13.17 24.46
N SER A 676 -4.34 -13.15 23.26
CA SER A 676 -5.70 -12.67 23.00
C SER A 676 -6.37 -13.60 21.99
N ALA A 677 -7.27 -14.46 22.47
CA ALA A 677 -7.79 -15.57 21.67
C ALA A 677 -8.75 -15.15 20.55
N ASN A 678 -9.19 -13.89 20.57
CA ASN A 678 -10.04 -13.26 19.55
C ASN A 678 -9.22 -12.69 18.37
N TYR A 679 -7.89 -12.83 18.37
CA TYR A 679 -7.06 -12.39 17.25
C TYR A 679 -7.16 -13.34 16.06
N PHE A 680 -7.23 -14.65 16.31
CA PHE A 680 -7.22 -15.69 15.29
C PHE A 680 -8.31 -15.49 14.22
N ASP A 681 -9.55 -15.31 14.65
CA ASP A 681 -10.72 -15.17 13.78
C ASP A 681 -11.07 -13.71 13.44
N SER A 682 -10.34 -12.71 13.96
CA SER A 682 -10.58 -11.29 13.66
C SER A 682 -10.11 -10.90 12.26
N GLU A 683 -11.00 -10.31 11.45
CA GLU A 683 -10.70 -9.87 10.07
C GLU A 683 -9.59 -8.81 9.97
N VAL A 684 -9.34 -8.04 11.03
CA VAL A 684 -8.41 -6.91 11.01
C VAL A 684 -7.12 -7.15 11.82
N ALA A 685 -7.11 -8.15 12.70
CA ALA A 685 -6.02 -8.33 13.66
C ALA A 685 -4.68 -8.63 12.99
N ALA A 686 -4.65 -9.52 12.00
CA ALA A 686 -3.41 -9.90 11.30
C ALA A 686 -2.72 -8.69 10.65
N ARG A 687 -3.48 -7.88 9.90
CA ARG A 687 -2.97 -6.65 9.25
C ARG A 687 -2.45 -5.63 10.28
N ARG A 688 -3.21 -5.41 11.35
CA ARG A 688 -2.86 -4.44 12.41
C ARG A 688 -1.65 -4.89 13.23
N ALA A 689 -1.56 -6.19 13.53
CA ALA A 689 -0.44 -6.78 14.23
C ALA A 689 0.83 -6.74 13.39
N ALA A 690 0.77 -7.07 12.10
CA ALA A 690 1.94 -7.04 11.22
C ALA A 690 2.47 -5.61 10.98
N ALA A 691 1.60 -4.60 10.96
CA ALA A 691 2.03 -3.21 10.84
C ALA A 691 2.85 -2.74 12.06
N LEU A 692 2.41 -3.10 13.28
CA LEU A 692 3.08 -2.67 14.51
C LEU A 692 4.20 -3.62 14.96
N LEU A 693 4.05 -4.92 14.71
CA LEU A 693 4.90 -6.00 15.21
C LEU A 693 5.30 -6.94 14.05
N PRO A 694 5.97 -6.44 12.99
CA PRO A 694 6.27 -7.24 11.80
C PRO A 694 7.16 -8.46 12.10
N LYS A 695 8.01 -8.36 13.13
CA LYS A 695 8.97 -9.40 13.53
C LYS A 695 8.43 -10.37 14.60
N ALA A 696 7.20 -10.18 15.08
CA ALA A 696 6.64 -11.04 16.11
C ALA A 696 6.54 -12.50 15.64
N LYS A 697 6.74 -13.42 16.59
CA LYS A 697 6.37 -14.82 16.47
C LYS A 697 4.89 -14.97 16.80
N ILE A 698 4.21 -15.87 16.09
CA ILE A 698 2.77 -16.10 16.21
C ILE A 698 2.55 -17.55 16.62
N ILE A 699 1.76 -17.79 17.66
CA ILE A 699 1.34 -19.13 18.10
C ILE A 699 -0.18 -19.23 18.03
N THR A 700 -0.66 -20.31 17.39
CA THR A 700 -2.07 -20.71 17.41
C THR A 700 -2.21 -22.15 17.90
N ILE A 701 -3.31 -22.48 18.57
CA ILE A 701 -3.56 -23.81 19.17
C ILE A 701 -4.86 -24.36 18.61
N LEU A 702 -4.83 -25.51 17.96
CA LEU A 702 -5.98 -26.13 17.32
C LEU A 702 -6.37 -27.44 18.04
N ILE A 703 -7.66 -27.59 18.32
CA ILE A 703 -8.29 -28.86 18.75
C ILE A 703 -9.34 -29.25 17.71
N ASN A 704 -10.01 -30.39 17.86
CA ASN A 704 -11.12 -30.76 16.98
C ASN A 704 -12.15 -29.60 16.91
N PRO A 705 -12.52 -29.10 15.72
CA PRO A 705 -13.39 -27.94 15.57
C PRO A 705 -14.80 -28.18 16.13
N ALA A 706 -15.28 -29.43 16.18
CA ALA A 706 -16.54 -29.80 16.84
C ALA A 706 -16.45 -29.61 18.36
N ASP A 707 -15.40 -30.15 19.00
CA ASP A 707 -15.16 -29.97 20.44
C ASP A 707 -14.95 -28.50 20.80
N ARG A 708 -14.27 -27.74 19.96
CA ARG A 708 -14.09 -26.29 20.12
C ARG A 708 -15.43 -25.56 20.11
N ALA A 709 -16.30 -25.89 19.16
CA ALA A 709 -17.64 -25.32 19.06
C ALA A 709 -18.50 -25.68 20.28
N TYR A 710 -18.47 -26.94 20.71
CA TYR A 710 -19.18 -27.41 21.89
C TYR A 710 -18.69 -26.74 23.18
N SER A 711 -17.37 -26.61 23.33
CA SER A 711 -16.76 -25.91 24.46
C SER A 711 -17.14 -24.43 24.50
N TRP A 712 -17.34 -23.79 23.34
CA TRP A 712 -17.85 -22.42 23.27
C TRP A 712 -19.32 -22.34 23.70
N TYR A 713 -20.18 -23.23 23.22
CA TYR A 713 -21.57 -23.31 23.67
C TYR A 713 -21.68 -23.50 25.19
N GLN A 714 -20.93 -24.47 25.76
CA GLN A 714 -20.90 -24.72 27.20
C GLN A 714 -20.32 -23.53 27.99
N HIS A 715 -19.40 -22.78 27.39
CA HIS A 715 -18.93 -21.54 27.98
C HIS A 715 -20.02 -20.48 28.08
N GLN A 716 -20.83 -20.31 27.03
CA GLN A 716 -21.94 -19.36 27.04
C GLN A 716 -23.02 -19.77 28.05
N ARG A 717 -23.35 -21.06 28.15
CA ARG A 717 -24.23 -21.57 29.21
C ARG A 717 -23.72 -21.25 30.61
N ALA A 718 -22.43 -21.45 30.85
CA ALA A 718 -21.82 -21.15 32.14
C ALA A 718 -21.73 -19.64 32.48
N HIS A 719 -22.04 -18.76 31.53
CA HIS A 719 -22.20 -17.31 31.73
C HIS A 719 -23.65 -16.86 31.59
N ASP A 720 -24.60 -17.80 31.70
CA ASP A 720 -26.04 -17.56 31.68
C ASP A 720 -26.53 -16.82 30.42
N ASP A 721 -25.91 -17.11 29.27
CA ASP A 721 -26.38 -16.62 27.98
C ASP A 721 -27.82 -17.13 27.72
N PRO A 722 -28.82 -16.24 27.53
CA PRO A 722 -30.21 -16.66 27.44
C PRO A 722 -30.51 -17.59 26.26
N VAL A 723 -29.76 -17.46 25.16
CA VAL A 723 -29.93 -18.31 23.97
C VAL A 723 -29.33 -19.68 24.26
N ALA A 724 -28.12 -19.73 24.81
CA ALA A 724 -27.47 -20.99 25.13
C ALA A 724 -28.21 -21.79 26.23
N GLN A 725 -28.91 -21.11 27.14
CA GLN A 725 -29.77 -21.76 28.14
C GLN A 725 -31.08 -22.28 27.57
N LYS A 726 -31.64 -21.59 26.55
CA LYS A 726 -32.92 -21.93 25.95
C LYS A 726 -32.82 -23.08 24.94
N TYR A 727 -31.76 -23.12 24.15
CA TYR A 727 -31.62 -24.06 23.03
C TYR A 727 -30.54 -25.11 23.33
N THR A 728 -30.76 -26.34 22.86
CA THR A 728 -29.74 -27.40 22.94
C THR A 728 -28.57 -27.09 22.00
N PHE A 729 -27.46 -27.81 22.13
CA PHE A 729 -26.33 -27.61 21.22
C PHE A 729 -26.70 -27.95 19.77
N HIS A 730 -27.47 -29.03 19.57
CA HIS A 730 -27.95 -29.43 18.25
C HIS A 730 -28.82 -28.35 17.60
N ASP A 731 -29.75 -27.76 18.35
CA ASP A 731 -30.58 -26.63 17.87
C ASP A 731 -29.73 -25.42 17.44
N VAL A 732 -28.64 -25.16 18.15
CA VAL A 732 -27.73 -24.04 17.84
C VAL A 732 -26.99 -24.32 16.54
N ILE A 733 -26.34 -25.47 16.39
CA ILE A 733 -25.48 -25.75 15.22
C ILE A 733 -26.28 -25.94 13.93
N THR A 734 -27.52 -26.45 14.03
CA THR A 734 -28.43 -26.66 12.89
C THR A 734 -29.29 -25.43 12.55
N ALA A 735 -29.10 -24.31 13.25
CA ALA A 735 -29.90 -23.10 13.07
C ALA A 735 -29.89 -22.60 11.61
N GLY A 736 -31.06 -22.67 10.96
CA GLY A 736 -31.27 -22.23 9.57
C GLY A 736 -31.63 -20.76 9.42
N ARG A 737 -31.93 -20.34 8.19
CA ARG A 737 -32.29 -18.94 7.84
C ARG A 737 -33.55 -18.43 8.55
N ASP A 738 -34.50 -19.32 8.83
CA ASP A 738 -35.79 -18.97 9.45
C ASP A 738 -35.73 -18.91 10.98
N THR A 739 -34.58 -19.25 11.58
CA THR A 739 -34.39 -19.20 13.02
C THR A 739 -34.10 -17.79 13.54
N PRO A 740 -34.36 -17.49 14.84
CA PRO A 740 -34.12 -16.18 15.42
C PRO A 740 -32.68 -15.69 15.22
N ILE A 741 -32.49 -14.40 14.93
CA ILE A 741 -31.16 -13.79 14.69
C ILE A 741 -30.18 -14.09 15.82
N LYS A 742 -30.61 -13.99 17.09
CA LYS A 742 -29.76 -14.26 18.25
C LYS A 742 -29.25 -15.71 18.29
N LEU A 743 -30.05 -16.67 17.82
CA LEU A 743 -29.64 -18.08 17.70
C LEU A 743 -28.58 -18.24 16.61
N ARG A 744 -28.79 -17.64 15.43
CA ARG A 744 -27.78 -17.64 14.34
C ARG A 744 -26.48 -16.95 14.72
N VAL A 745 -26.53 -15.90 15.54
CA VAL A 745 -25.33 -15.26 16.09
C VAL A 745 -24.55 -16.24 16.97
N LEU A 746 -25.23 -16.95 17.88
CA LEU A 746 -24.58 -17.97 18.71
C LEU A 746 -24.02 -19.12 17.86
N GLN A 747 -24.77 -19.63 16.89
CA GLN A 747 -24.30 -20.62 15.91
C GLN A 747 -23.02 -20.14 15.23
N SER A 748 -23.03 -18.95 14.65
CA SER A 748 -21.88 -18.36 13.96
C SER A 748 -20.65 -18.30 14.88
N ARG A 749 -20.83 -17.90 16.15
CA ARG A 749 -19.74 -17.87 17.14
C ARG A 749 -19.23 -19.27 17.54
N CYS A 750 -20.08 -20.29 17.49
CA CYS A 750 -19.68 -21.69 17.66
C CYS A 750 -18.88 -22.19 16.44
N LEU A 751 -19.41 -22.00 15.23
CA LEU A 751 -18.93 -22.66 14.01
C LEU A 751 -17.81 -21.91 13.29
N VAL A 752 -17.99 -20.61 13.04
CA VAL A 752 -17.09 -19.82 12.16
C VAL A 752 -15.64 -19.82 12.66
N PRO A 753 -15.32 -19.67 13.95
CA PRO A 753 -13.92 -19.70 14.38
C PRO A 753 -13.27 -21.10 14.31
N GLY A 754 -14.07 -22.15 14.03
CA GLY A 754 -13.60 -23.50 13.70
C GLY A 754 -13.10 -23.65 12.26
N LEU A 755 -13.32 -22.65 11.40
CA LEU A 755 -12.85 -22.63 10.00
C LEU A 755 -11.36 -22.29 9.92
N TYR A 756 -10.51 -23.16 10.48
CA TYR A 756 -9.11 -22.87 10.76
C TYR A 756 -8.28 -22.48 9.54
N ALA A 757 -8.48 -23.15 8.39
CA ALA A 757 -7.73 -22.86 7.16
C ALA A 757 -7.96 -21.41 6.69
N THR A 758 -9.22 -20.96 6.69
CA THR A 758 -9.62 -19.60 6.32
C THR A 758 -8.90 -18.55 7.17
N HIS A 759 -8.91 -18.75 8.49
CA HIS A 759 -8.33 -17.79 9.42
C HIS A 759 -6.80 -17.80 9.37
N LEU A 760 -6.19 -18.98 9.28
CA LEU A 760 -4.74 -19.10 9.16
C LEU A 760 -4.20 -18.51 7.86
N GLN A 761 -4.94 -18.64 6.75
CA GLN A 761 -4.61 -18.00 5.48
C GLN A 761 -4.53 -16.47 5.61
N ARG A 762 -5.42 -15.85 6.39
CA ARG A 762 -5.38 -14.39 6.65
C ARG A 762 -4.12 -13.97 7.39
N TRP A 763 -3.64 -14.78 8.35
CA TRP A 763 -2.37 -14.53 9.02
C TRP A 763 -1.16 -14.72 8.09
N LEU A 764 -1.20 -15.73 7.22
CA LEU A 764 -0.16 -16.01 6.23
C LEU A 764 -0.01 -14.94 5.15
N THR A 765 -1.05 -14.13 4.91
CA THR A 765 -0.96 -12.94 4.04
C THR A 765 0.00 -11.88 4.61
N HIS A 766 0.23 -11.88 5.93
CA HIS A 766 0.98 -10.82 6.61
C HIS A 766 2.24 -11.30 7.33
N TYR A 767 2.31 -12.58 7.72
CA TYR A 767 3.44 -13.17 8.41
C TYR A 767 4.03 -14.33 7.59
N HIS A 768 5.35 -14.42 7.56
CA HIS A 768 6.02 -15.54 6.91
C HIS A 768 5.68 -16.86 7.63
N PRO A 769 5.51 -18.00 6.93
CA PRO A 769 5.21 -19.28 7.56
C PRO A 769 6.14 -19.66 8.72
N SER A 770 7.42 -19.31 8.66
CA SER A 770 8.41 -19.56 9.73
C SER A 770 8.23 -18.70 11.00
N GLN A 771 7.38 -17.67 10.94
CA GLN A 771 6.96 -16.88 12.10
C GLN A 771 5.71 -17.45 12.77
N ILE A 772 5.05 -18.46 12.19
CA ILE A 772 3.80 -19.03 12.72
C ILE A 772 4.05 -20.46 13.19
N LEU A 773 3.66 -20.77 14.41
CA LEU A 773 3.65 -22.11 14.98
C LEU A 773 2.21 -22.56 15.26
N VAL A 774 1.83 -23.68 14.64
CA VAL A 774 0.55 -24.34 14.90
C VAL A 774 0.77 -25.45 15.93
N LEU A 775 0.06 -25.35 17.05
CA LEU A 775 0.11 -26.31 18.14
C LEU A 775 -1.09 -27.24 18.12
N ASP A 776 -0.82 -28.50 18.45
CA ASP A 776 -1.85 -29.49 18.72
C ASP A 776 -2.35 -29.31 20.17
N GLY A 777 -3.60 -28.88 20.31
CA GLY A 777 -4.21 -28.67 21.62
C GLY A 777 -4.51 -29.96 22.38
N GLN A 778 -4.61 -31.10 21.70
CA GLN A 778 -4.72 -32.41 22.36
C GLN A 778 -3.39 -32.76 23.04
N MET A 779 -2.27 -32.58 22.34
CA MET A 779 -0.93 -32.72 22.92
C MET A 779 -0.67 -31.74 24.05
N LEU A 780 -1.13 -30.48 23.95
CA LEU A 780 -1.01 -29.53 25.07
C LEU A 780 -1.79 -30.00 26.31
N ARG A 781 -2.90 -30.71 26.12
CA ARG A 781 -3.71 -31.26 27.21
C ARG A 781 -3.10 -32.53 27.80
N THR A 782 -2.53 -33.42 26.99
CA THR A 782 -2.04 -34.74 27.43
C THR A 782 -0.57 -34.74 27.80
N GLU A 783 0.26 -34.03 27.04
CA GLU A 783 1.73 -33.99 27.15
C GLU A 783 2.27 -32.55 27.00
N PRO A 784 1.90 -31.63 27.92
CA PRO A 784 2.24 -30.21 27.79
C PRO A 784 3.75 -29.95 27.75
N ALA A 785 4.57 -30.75 28.44
CA ALA A 785 6.01 -30.57 28.47
C ALA A 785 6.66 -30.70 27.08
N LEU A 786 6.24 -31.66 26.25
CA LEU A 786 6.73 -31.80 24.88
C LEU A 786 6.33 -30.62 23.99
N VAL A 787 5.12 -30.10 24.19
CA VAL A 787 4.66 -28.90 23.49
C VAL A 787 5.51 -27.69 23.88
N MET A 788 5.81 -27.54 25.18
CA MET A 788 6.68 -26.47 25.66
C MET A 788 8.10 -26.57 25.09
N ASP A 789 8.69 -27.77 24.97
CA ASP A 789 9.99 -27.96 24.33
C ASP A 789 9.99 -27.50 22.85
N LYS A 790 8.91 -27.78 22.11
CA LYS A 790 8.74 -27.29 20.74
C LYS A 790 8.68 -25.76 20.70
N ILE A 791 7.98 -25.14 21.65
CA ILE A 791 7.85 -23.68 21.72
C ILE A 791 9.20 -23.04 22.06
N GLN A 792 9.94 -23.56 23.04
CA GLN A 792 11.27 -23.04 23.40
C GLN A 792 12.21 -23.03 22.19
N LYS A 793 12.20 -24.11 21.39
CA LYS A 793 12.97 -24.19 20.13
C LYS A 793 12.50 -23.18 19.08
N PHE A 794 11.19 -23.02 18.90
CA PHE A 794 10.62 -22.08 17.94
C PHE A 794 10.91 -20.61 18.29
N LEU A 795 10.92 -20.28 19.59
CA LEU A 795 11.28 -18.96 20.09
C LEU A 795 12.79 -18.72 20.10
N GLY A 796 13.60 -19.78 19.98
CA GLY A 796 15.06 -19.68 20.01
C GLY A 796 15.60 -19.31 21.38
N LEU A 797 14.97 -19.78 22.47
CA LEU A 797 15.41 -19.48 23.83
C LEU A 797 16.75 -20.14 24.11
N THR A 798 17.68 -19.38 24.68
CA THR A 798 19.03 -19.87 25.03
C THR A 798 18.99 -20.75 26.27
N ASN A 799 18.22 -20.34 27.29
CA ASN A 799 18.01 -21.13 28.49
C ASN A 799 16.78 -22.00 28.27
N THR A 800 16.91 -23.32 28.39
CA THR A 800 15.78 -24.23 28.27
C THR A 800 15.32 -24.69 29.65
N LEU A 801 14.04 -24.47 29.96
CA LEU A 801 13.37 -24.98 31.15
C LEU A 801 12.82 -26.39 30.89
N ASN A 802 13.12 -27.33 31.79
CA ASN A 802 12.59 -28.67 31.72
C ASN A 802 11.19 -28.75 32.35
N TYR A 803 10.17 -28.62 31.52
CA TYR A 803 8.76 -28.64 31.95
C TYR A 803 8.31 -29.97 32.55
N HIS A 804 8.97 -31.09 32.23
CA HIS A 804 8.65 -32.39 32.84
C HIS A 804 8.90 -32.42 34.36
N LYS A 805 9.77 -31.54 34.87
CA LYS A 805 10.10 -31.46 36.30
C LYS A 805 9.18 -30.53 37.09
N ILE A 806 8.48 -29.62 36.41
CA ILE A 806 7.70 -28.54 37.05
C ILE A 806 6.21 -28.58 36.71
N LEU A 807 5.80 -29.50 35.84
CA LEU A 807 4.40 -29.80 35.58
C LEU A 807 4.09 -31.20 36.12
N THR A 808 2.90 -31.35 36.70
CA THR A 808 2.39 -32.64 37.15
C THR A 808 0.90 -32.77 36.82
N PHE A 809 0.44 -34.00 36.57
CA PHE A 809 -0.98 -34.26 36.34
C PHE A 809 -1.72 -34.32 37.68
N ASP A 810 -2.77 -33.51 37.83
CA ASP A 810 -3.63 -33.54 39.02
C ASP A 810 -4.89 -34.35 38.73
N PRO A 811 -5.08 -35.56 39.32
CA PRO A 811 -6.22 -36.42 39.02
C PRO A 811 -7.57 -35.83 39.43
N LYS A 812 -7.59 -34.97 40.47
CA LYS A 812 -8.84 -34.32 40.91
C LYS A 812 -9.27 -33.26 39.91
N LYS A 813 -8.30 -32.48 39.40
CA LYS A 813 -8.54 -31.50 38.35
C LYS A 813 -8.83 -32.17 37.00
N GLY A 814 -8.16 -33.28 36.71
CA GLY A 814 -8.17 -33.96 35.40
C GLY A 814 -7.30 -33.27 34.35
N PHE A 815 -6.36 -32.42 34.77
CA PHE A 815 -5.48 -31.65 33.89
C PHE A 815 -4.09 -31.50 34.51
N TRP A 816 -3.11 -31.18 33.67
CA TRP A 816 -1.77 -30.79 34.12
C TRP A 816 -1.77 -29.43 34.82
N CYS A 817 -1.01 -29.35 35.91
CA CYS A 817 -0.88 -28.20 36.78
C CYS A 817 0.59 -27.92 37.08
N GLN A 818 0.89 -26.71 37.57
CA GLN A 818 2.21 -26.39 38.07
C GLN A 818 2.50 -27.18 39.35
N LEU A 819 3.66 -27.82 39.42
CA LEU A 819 4.19 -28.42 40.64
C LEU A 819 4.86 -27.34 41.48
N LEU A 820 4.48 -27.25 42.74
CA LEU A 820 5.07 -26.37 43.75
C LEU A 820 5.86 -27.19 44.78
N ASP A 821 6.66 -26.49 45.59
CA ASP A 821 7.41 -27.09 46.68
C ASP A 821 6.50 -27.86 47.66
N GLY A 822 7.01 -28.99 48.15
CA GLY A 822 6.26 -29.89 49.04
C GLY A 822 5.15 -30.68 48.35
N GLY A 823 5.18 -30.82 47.01
CA GLY A 823 4.25 -31.66 46.25
C GLY A 823 2.86 -31.06 46.02
N LYS A 824 2.67 -29.77 46.34
CA LYS A 824 1.40 -29.05 46.11
C LYS A 824 1.25 -28.71 44.63
N THR A 825 0.01 -28.65 44.14
CA THR A 825 -0.31 -28.30 42.75
C THR A 825 -0.96 -26.92 42.67
N LYS A 826 -0.56 -26.10 41.68
CA LYS A 826 -1.25 -24.86 41.30
C LYS A 826 -1.90 -25.06 39.94
N CYS A 827 -3.18 -25.37 39.97
CA CYS A 827 -4.00 -25.63 38.81
C CYS A 827 -4.72 -24.37 38.30
N LEU A 828 -5.16 -24.42 37.03
CA LEU A 828 -6.06 -23.43 36.47
C LEU A 828 -7.39 -23.35 37.23
N GLY A 829 -7.97 -22.15 37.29
CA GLY A 829 -9.23 -21.87 38.00
C GLY A 829 -10.43 -22.71 37.51
N LYS A 830 -11.53 -22.67 38.27
CA LYS A 830 -12.75 -23.48 38.02
C LYS A 830 -13.36 -23.26 36.63
N SER A 831 -13.17 -22.07 36.04
CA SER A 831 -13.66 -21.73 34.70
C SER A 831 -12.90 -22.39 33.55
N LYS A 832 -11.81 -23.11 33.82
CA LYS A 832 -10.98 -23.83 32.83
C LYS A 832 -11.04 -25.33 33.12
N GLY A 833 -11.32 -26.13 32.09
CA GLY A 833 -11.58 -27.57 32.26
C GLY A 833 -12.90 -27.86 32.98
N ARG A 834 -13.99 -27.16 32.59
CA ARG A 834 -15.33 -27.41 33.14
C ARG A 834 -15.74 -28.85 32.82
N ARG A 835 -16.43 -29.49 33.76
CA ARG A 835 -17.11 -30.77 33.53
C ARG A 835 -18.52 -30.46 33.02
N TYR A 836 -18.84 -30.98 31.85
CA TYR A 836 -20.16 -30.91 31.23
C TYR A 836 -20.43 -32.25 30.54
N PRO A 837 -21.69 -32.58 30.22
CA PRO A 837 -22.03 -33.81 29.51
C PRO A 837 -21.26 -33.92 28.19
N ASP A 838 -21.06 -35.15 27.71
CA ASP A 838 -20.51 -35.37 26.37
C ASP A 838 -21.47 -34.83 25.31
N MET A 839 -20.91 -34.45 24.16
CA MET A 839 -21.69 -34.00 23.00
C MET A 839 -22.52 -35.16 22.46
N ASP A 840 -23.79 -34.92 22.13
CA ASP A 840 -24.66 -35.95 21.55
C ASP A 840 -24.16 -36.43 20.18
N VAL A 841 -24.50 -37.68 19.84
CA VAL A 841 -23.99 -38.36 18.64
C VAL A 841 -24.44 -37.67 17.35
N ASP A 842 -25.68 -37.19 17.29
CA ASP A 842 -26.22 -36.52 16.10
C ASP A 842 -25.48 -35.20 15.82
N SER A 843 -25.16 -34.43 16.86
CA SER A 843 -24.32 -33.23 16.75
C SER A 843 -22.88 -33.56 16.32
N GLN A 844 -22.31 -34.68 16.78
CA GLN A 844 -20.98 -35.12 16.33
C GLN A 844 -20.97 -35.42 14.83
N ILE A 845 -21.94 -36.19 14.35
CA ILE A 845 -22.07 -36.55 12.92
C ILE A 845 -22.24 -35.30 12.07
N PHE A 846 -23.17 -34.42 12.45
CA PHE A 846 -23.41 -33.16 11.74
C PHE A 846 -22.14 -32.31 11.63
N LEU A 847 -21.39 -32.15 12.73
CA LEU A 847 -20.18 -31.32 12.72
C LEU A 847 -19.02 -31.96 11.97
N ARG A 848 -18.90 -33.29 11.98
CA ARG A 848 -17.91 -34.00 11.17
C ARG A 848 -18.14 -33.73 9.69
N GLU A 849 -19.37 -33.83 9.22
CA GLU A 849 -19.73 -33.50 7.83
C GLU A 849 -19.50 -32.03 7.52
N TYR A 850 -19.95 -31.12 8.41
CA TYR A 850 -19.81 -29.67 8.23
C TYR A 850 -18.34 -29.24 8.09
N TYR A 851 -17.42 -29.80 8.89
CA TYR A 851 -16.00 -29.41 8.85
C TYR A 851 -15.15 -30.25 7.89
N HIS A 852 -15.69 -31.27 7.22
CA HIS A 852 -14.91 -32.20 6.42
C HIS A 852 -14.01 -31.50 5.38
N GLU A 853 -14.60 -30.70 4.49
CA GLU A 853 -13.87 -29.94 3.48
C GLU A 853 -12.89 -28.94 4.11
N HIS A 854 -13.30 -28.29 5.20
CA HIS A 854 -12.44 -27.33 5.91
C HIS A 854 -11.20 -28.00 6.54
N ASN A 855 -11.34 -29.23 7.02
CA ASN A 855 -10.25 -30.04 7.57
C ASN A 855 -9.30 -30.52 6.46
N ILE A 856 -9.83 -30.87 5.29
CA ILE A 856 -9.01 -31.17 4.10
C ILE A 856 -8.16 -29.95 3.73
N GLU A 857 -8.79 -28.77 3.60
CA GLU A 857 -8.06 -27.54 3.27
C GLU A 857 -7.03 -27.16 4.34
N LEU A 858 -7.35 -27.35 5.62
CA LEU A 858 -6.39 -27.17 6.70
C LEU A 858 -5.19 -28.10 6.56
N SER A 859 -5.41 -29.38 6.21
CA SER A 859 -4.32 -30.34 6.05
C SER A 859 -3.37 -29.95 4.92
N LYS A 860 -3.91 -29.50 3.77
CA LYS A 860 -3.12 -28.99 2.64
C LYS A 860 -2.33 -27.74 3.04
N LEU A 861 -2.97 -26.82 3.76
CA LEU A 861 -2.34 -25.59 4.22
C LEU A 861 -1.19 -25.86 5.20
N LEU A 862 -1.39 -26.73 6.20
CA LEU A 862 -0.35 -27.10 7.16
C LEU A 862 0.83 -27.80 6.48
N TYR A 863 0.55 -28.68 5.52
CA TYR A 863 1.59 -29.29 4.70
C TYR A 863 2.41 -28.24 3.94
N LYS A 864 1.75 -27.28 3.28
CA LYS A 864 2.42 -26.16 2.58
C LYS A 864 3.26 -25.29 3.53
N MET A 865 2.85 -25.14 4.78
CA MET A 865 3.61 -24.42 5.81
C MET A 865 4.76 -25.22 6.41
N GLY A 866 4.90 -26.51 6.09
CA GLY A 866 5.86 -27.41 6.73
C GLY A 866 5.53 -27.71 8.21
N GLN A 867 4.25 -27.60 8.60
CA GLN A 867 3.78 -27.87 9.96
C GLN A 867 3.26 -29.31 10.08
N PRO A 868 3.54 -30.02 11.19
CA PRO A 868 2.99 -31.35 11.40
C PRO A 868 1.47 -31.28 11.61
N LEU A 869 0.74 -32.25 11.05
CA LEU A 869 -0.70 -32.37 11.29
C LEU A 869 -0.97 -32.69 12.77
N PRO A 870 -1.89 -31.96 13.45
CA PRO A 870 -2.39 -32.32 14.77
C PRO A 870 -2.96 -33.75 14.81
N SER A 871 -2.83 -34.42 15.96
CA SER A 871 -3.33 -35.78 16.22
C SER A 871 -4.81 -35.92 15.85
N TRP A 872 -5.67 -35.07 16.41
CA TRP A 872 -7.11 -35.05 16.11
C TRP A 872 -7.43 -34.92 14.62
N LEU A 873 -6.62 -34.16 13.86
CA LEU A 873 -6.86 -33.95 12.42
C LEU A 873 -6.50 -35.21 11.62
N ARG A 874 -5.43 -35.91 12.01
CA ARG A 874 -5.08 -37.20 11.39
C ARG A 874 -6.18 -38.22 11.62
N GLU A 875 -6.70 -38.29 12.85
CA GLU A 875 -7.80 -39.20 13.20
C GLU A 875 -9.07 -38.89 12.40
N GLU A 876 -9.50 -37.63 12.31
CA GLU A 876 -10.69 -37.25 11.52
C GLU A 876 -10.55 -37.57 10.03
N LEU A 877 -9.37 -37.32 9.44
CA LEU A 877 -9.13 -37.60 8.01
C LEU A 877 -9.02 -39.11 7.71
N LEU A 878 -8.61 -39.92 8.68
CA LEU A 878 -8.57 -41.39 8.54
C LEU A 878 -9.97 -42.01 8.62
N HIS A 879 -10.84 -41.52 9.50
CA HIS A 879 -12.22 -42.01 9.64
C HIS A 879 -13.17 -41.51 8.55
N SER A 880 -12.69 -40.66 7.64
CA SER A 880 -13.45 -40.15 6.49
C SER A 880 -13.18 -40.91 5.19
N ARG A 881 -12.34 -41.95 5.23
CA ARG A 881 -12.15 -42.94 4.17
C ARG A 881 -12.92 -44.21 4.51
#